data_AF-A0A1Q2HNP4-F1
#
_entry.id   AF-A0A1Q2HNP4-F1
#
_cell.length_a   1.000
_cell.length_b   1.000
_cell.length_c   1.000
_cell.angle_alpha   90.00
_cell.angle_beta   90.00
_cell.angle_gamma   90.00
#
_symmetry.space_group_name_H-M   'P 1'
#
loop_
_entity.id
_entity.type
_entity.pdbx_description
1 polymer ?
#
loop_
_entity_poly.entity_id
_entity_poly.type
_entity_poly.pdbx_seq_one_letter_code
_entity_poly.pdbx_strand_id
1 'polypeptide(L)'
;MKKFIILLLAVSFCHAGNYTANSYKDTRGEASAEVQQNDGKRQFILSTTLELRDSNSSKLNITEKAWPTLHSGSKLFDGLFAMAYYEAELNSVSSISDYSFNYSSSLQRPYFQTGEKWKYVWTRDLSYSIELSLAGFDQERCINSLLFKTSRLKEGIEGGFEPQIIQDTGSGGSWPVSTDRVVWALAAKELAKNLHGVLRADFLDECWPVIKNTVEQDRKIIFDTTCGLYSGEQSFLDWREQSYPYRTRDNVTLIAQSKSLSTNVLHYNMLKFAAKLAERNNSPLQDKYSEWSESLKKSINENFYLEDDGYYSSLIIEDKMTVKTNRRDLLGESLAVICGVADEKTAEKLAANYPTGKFGTPVVWPQVKNVPIYHNHGIWPFVSAYRLKAAKTAENSKAVNSAVHSLVSKAALNLSNMENYDFASGLAYAESNGISGPVINSRRQLWSVAGYIGMVQEVIFGFEPSWNSIKLAPYVTGWMHSNLFNGANKVQLKGLEYHGKIINITLNLPEKPSHSSRYNLESIKLNSNQLNSFHINENRLSKVNSFEIRLSAGSPSRDKINTVEKLSGSTIFAPETPKDVSAESEFGLVHLKWQGQESSNIYYRVYRNGELVADRIWANSWRDNNSAGFKYTPYYYAVCSVFNDSGNTSHISEYVPAADYSVEVEASQMQNKGGYLVNDHHFENWGKSGHEIECEFTPKFSGLHRIYVKYSNGAFGINSGITCAVKNIQLAEKDSNSSKTEGYLIMPHTAKHGSGKPGWDIYRDSAFIYAELEKEKTYKVLISEDEYSRNMSYFQHYSPYKNTGGGNEPYNYTNISQLKVLPCGE
;
A
#
# COMPACT_ATOMS: atom_id res chain seq x y z
N MET A 1 42.28 0.24 48.10
CA MET A 1 42.21 0.06 46.63
C MET A 1 41.47 -1.24 46.31
N LYS A 2 40.14 -1.20 46.14
CA LYS A 2 39.37 -2.27 45.50
C LYS A 2 38.43 -1.59 44.51
N LYS A 3 38.69 -1.83 43.23
CA LYS A 3 38.02 -1.21 42.08
C LYS A 3 36.55 -1.66 42.05
N PHE A 4 35.65 -0.69 42.00
CA PHE A 4 34.26 -0.87 41.60
C PHE A 4 34.22 -1.38 40.15
N ILE A 5 33.72 -2.59 39.95
CA ILE A 5 33.27 -3.08 38.65
C ILE A 5 31.81 -2.61 38.54
N ILE A 6 31.58 -1.60 37.69
CA ILE A 6 30.24 -1.20 37.29
C ILE A 6 29.71 -2.30 36.37
N LEU A 7 28.63 -2.93 36.81
CA LEU A 7 27.86 -3.91 36.07
C LEU A 7 27.07 -3.18 34.97
N LEU A 8 27.66 -3.07 33.77
CA LEU A 8 26.96 -2.69 32.54
C LEU A 8 26.18 -3.92 32.04
N LEU A 9 24.94 -4.07 32.49
CA LEU A 9 24.01 -5.06 31.96
C LEU A 9 22.64 -4.39 31.74
N ALA A 10 22.15 -4.55 30.50
CA ALA A 10 20.87 -4.10 29.92
C ALA A 10 20.79 -2.67 29.35
N VAL A 11 21.55 -2.39 28.27
CA VAL A 11 21.14 -1.44 27.21
C VAL A 11 21.56 -2.00 25.84
N SER A 12 20.83 -2.99 25.35
CA SER A 12 20.99 -3.48 23.96
C SER A 12 19.75 -3.10 23.15
N PHE A 13 19.53 -1.79 23.00
CA PHE A 13 18.76 -1.14 21.94
C PHE A 13 19.18 0.33 21.99
N CYS A 14 19.60 0.91 20.86
CA CYS A 14 20.11 2.29 20.71
C CYS A 14 21.62 2.53 20.94
N HIS A 15 22.50 1.68 20.39
CA HIS A 15 23.85 2.15 19.98
C HIS A 15 23.90 2.61 18.52
N ALA A 16 22.76 2.85 17.87
CA ALA A 16 22.69 3.22 16.46
C ALA A 16 23.13 4.66 16.19
N GLY A 17 23.19 5.54 17.20
CA GLY A 17 23.70 6.90 17.06
C GLY A 17 23.60 7.69 18.37
N ASN A 18 24.32 8.81 18.45
CA ASN A 18 24.38 9.69 19.61
C ASN A 18 23.69 11.03 19.28
N TYR A 19 22.73 11.43 20.10
CA TYR A 19 22.04 12.71 19.97
C TYR A 19 22.57 13.71 21.01
N THR A 20 22.71 14.97 20.60
CA THR A 20 22.96 16.10 21.49
C THR A 20 21.94 17.21 21.22
N ALA A 21 22.01 18.31 21.97
CA ALA A 21 21.21 19.50 21.70
C ALA A 21 21.39 20.06 20.28
N ASN A 22 22.55 19.86 19.65
CA ASN A 22 22.87 20.49 18.37
C ASN A 22 23.26 19.50 17.27
N SER A 23 23.35 18.19 17.55
CA SER A 23 23.86 17.23 16.58
C SER A 23 23.31 15.81 16.76
N TYR A 24 23.44 15.03 15.70
CA TYR A 24 23.23 13.59 15.66
C TYR A 24 24.43 12.95 14.97
N LYS A 25 24.95 11.85 15.50
CA LYS A 25 26.09 11.13 14.91
C LYS A 25 25.91 9.63 14.96
N ASP A 26 26.21 8.96 13.86
CA ASP A 26 26.37 7.50 13.83
C ASP A 26 27.50 7.06 12.89
N THR A 27 27.55 5.77 12.57
CA THR A 27 28.57 5.18 11.70
C THR A 27 28.51 5.66 10.26
N ARG A 28 27.40 6.24 9.81
CA ARG A 28 27.20 6.78 8.46
C ARG A 28 27.72 8.22 8.35
N GLY A 29 27.59 9.00 9.42
CA GLY A 29 28.02 10.39 9.44
C GLY A 29 27.52 11.17 10.64
N GLU A 30 27.73 12.48 10.59
CA GLU A 30 27.28 13.45 11.58
C GLU A 30 26.39 14.50 10.91
N ALA A 31 25.36 14.95 11.62
CA ALA A 31 24.52 16.08 11.25
C ALA A 31 24.46 17.06 12.43
N SER A 32 24.47 18.35 12.15
CA SER A 32 24.43 19.40 13.16
C SER A 32 23.51 20.55 12.75
N ALA A 33 23.11 21.34 13.74
CA ALA A 33 22.29 22.53 13.55
C ALA A 33 22.82 23.70 14.39
N GLU A 34 22.95 24.84 13.73
CA GLU A 34 23.14 26.14 14.36
C GLU A 34 21.86 26.96 14.23
N VAL A 35 21.62 27.86 15.20
CA VAL A 35 20.45 28.74 15.20
C VAL A 35 20.92 30.17 15.36
N GLN A 36 20.49 31.02 14.43
CA GLN A 36 20.69 32.46 14.47
C GLN A 36 19.33 33.16 14.58
N GLN A 37 19.33 34.41 15.04
CA GLN A 37 18.15 35.26 15.03
C GLN A 37 18.23 36.18 13.81
N ASN A 38 17.17 36.22 13.01
CA ASN A 38 17.07 37.06 11.82
C ASN A 38 15.66 37.68 11.78
N ASP A 39 15.57 39.00 11.94
CA ASP A 39 14.30 39.75 12.03
C ASP A 39 13.26 39.15 13.01
N GLY A 40 13.74 38.70 14.19
CA GLY A 40 12.90 38.09 15.23
C GLY A 40 12.45 36.66 14.92
N LYS A 41 12.94 36.05 13.83
CA LYS A 41 12.69 34.64 13.46
C LYS A 41 13.96 33.81 13.66
N ARG A 42 13.81 32.52 13.92
CA ARG A 42 14.96 31.60 13.96
C ARG A 42 15.38 31.26 12.54
N GLN A 43 16.68 31.36 12.30
CA GLN A 43 17.32 30.82 11.11
C GLN A 43 18.14 29.60 11.52
N PHE A 44 17.80 28.45 10.97
CA PHE A 44 18.51 27.19 11.14
C PHE A 44 19.54 27.01 10.03
N ILE A 45 20.77 26.67 10.42
CA ILE A 45 21.84 26.26 9.52
C ILE A 45 22.10 24.80 9.83
N LEU A 46 21.57 23.92 8.99
CA LEU A 46 21.77 22.48 9.09
C LEU A 46 22.99 22.08 8.27
N SER A 47 23.82 21.20 8.81
CA SER A 47 25.02 20.69 8.13
C SER A 47 25.15 19.18 8.31
N THR A 48 25.79 18.49 7.36
CA THR A 48 26.13 17.07 7.50
C THR A 48 27.50 16.73 6.95
N THR A 49 28.14 15.69 7.51
CA THR A 49 29.36 15.09 6.99
C THR A 49 29.08 13.90 6.07
N LEU A 50 27.82 13.47 5.94
CA LEU A 50 27.46 12.40 5.01
C LEU A 50 27.56 12.94 3.58
N GLU A 51 28.20 12.17 2.70
CA GLU A 51 28.17 12.45 1.27
C GLU A 51 26.73 12.24 0.76
N LEU A 52 26.12 13.33 0.29
CA LEU A 52 24.73 13.29 -0.14
C LEU A 52 24.61 12.81 -1.58
N ARG A 53 23.57 12.01 -1.83
CA ARG A 53 23.19 11.56 -3.18
C ARG A 53 23.05 12.77 -4.13
N ASP A 54 23.36 12.55 -5.41
CA ASP A 54 23.25 13.54 -6.50
C ASP A 54 24.10 14.81 -6.24
N SER A 55 25.22 14.66 -5.51
CA SER A 55 26.17 15.74 -5.16
C SER A 55 25.50 16.95 -4.48
N ASN A 56 24.46 16.70 -3.70
CA ASN A 56 23.71 17.74 -3.00
C ASN A 56 24.57 18.45 -1.94
N SER A 57 24.26 19.73 -1.69
CA SER A 57 24.94 20.55 -0.68
C SER A 57 24.87 19.91 0.72
N SER A 58 26.03 19.80 1.38
CA SER A 58 26.15 19.35 2.76
C SER A 58 25.68 20.38 3.80
N LYS A 59 25.11 21.51 3.35
CA LYS A 59 24.51 22.55 4.17
C LYS A 59 23.15 22.97 3.64
N LEU A 60 22.23 23.28 4.55
CA LEU A 60 20.89 23.79 4.26
C LEU A 60 20.54 24.92 5.25
N ASN A 61 20.15 26.07 4.72
CA ASN A 61 19.74 27.24 5.51
C ASN A 61 18.22 27.42 5.42
N ILE A 62 17.54 27.49 6.55
CA ILE A 62 16.09 27.64 6.63
C ILE A 62 15.76 28.76 7.61
N THR A 63 15.00 29.75 7.17
CA THR A 63 14.43 30.77 8.07
C THR A 63 12.98 30.40 8.35
N GLU A 64 12.61 30.29 9.63
CA GLU A 64 11.23 30.04 10.03
C GLU A 64 10.29 31.12 9.46
N LYS A 65 9.16 30.68 8.92
CA LYS A 65 8.07 31.57 8.48
C LYS A 65 6.91 31.49 9.47
N ALA A 66 5.71 31.86 9.04
CA ALA A 66 4.49 31.74 9.83
C ALA A 66 4.01 30.26 9.91
N TRP A 67 4.94 29.35 10.18
CA TRP A 67 4.68 27.94 10.42
C TRP A 67 4.50 27.69 11.92
N PRO A 68 3.90 26.56 12.29
CA PRO A 68 4.07 26.03 13.62
C PRO A 68 5.55 25.88 13.99
N THR A 69 5.89 26.29 15.20
CA THR A 69 7.28 26.28 15.68
C THR A 69 7.44 25.28 16.83
N LEU A 70 8.52 24.49 16.75
CA LEU A 70 8.91 23.54 17.77
C LEU A 70 9.99 24.15 18.66
N HIS A 71 9.82 24.04 19.98
CA HIS A 71 10.83 24.34 20.98
C HIS A 71 11.04 23.09 21.83
N SER A 72 11.95 22.22 21.39
CA SER A 72 12.18 20.92 22.01
C SER A 72 13.34 20.89 23.01
N GLY A 73 14.18 21.93 23.01
CA GLY A 73 15.48 21.89 23.69
C GLY A 73 16.62 21.34 22.82
N SER A 74 16.30 20.78 21.63
CA SER A 74 17.28 20.42 20.60
C SER A 74 17.13 21.32 19.38
N LYS A 75 18.20 22.07 19.05
CA LYS A 75 18.28 22.89 17.85
C LYS A 75 18.19 22.06 16.58
N LEU A 76 18.78 20.86 16.60
CA LEU A 76 18.70 19.95 15.46
C LEU A 76 17.27 19.49 15.23
N PHE A 77 16.59 19.03 16.28
CA PHE A 77 15.22 18.54 16.12
C PHE A 77 14.24 19.66 15.72
N ASP A 78 14.37 20.85 16.33
CA ASP A 78 13.60 22.04 15.93
C ASP A 78 13.85 22.40 14.46
N GLY A 79 15.11 22.38 14.02
CA GLY A 79 15.49 22.71 12.64
C GLY A 79 15.01 21.68 11.62
N LEU A 80 14.96 20.39 11.97
CA LEU A 80 14.40 19.35 11.10
C LEU A 80 12.88 19.46 10.97
N PHE A 81 12.18 19.90 12.01
CA PHE A 81 10.76 20.22 11.90
C PHE A 81 10.52 21.44 10.99
N ALA A 82 11.33 22.49 11.13
CA ALA A 82 11.30 23.64 10.22
C ALA A 82 11.63 23.24 8.76
N MET A 83 12.55 22.29 8.57
CA MET A 83 12.88 21.72 7.27
C MET A 83 11.69 21.00 6.63
N ALA A 84 10.93 20.21 7.39
CA ALA A 84 9.74 19.54 6.86
C ALA A 84 8.69 20.56 6.37
N TYR A 85 8.46 21.64 7.12
CA TYR A 85 7.60 22.75 6.67
C TYR A 85 8.12 23.46 5.43
N TYR A 86 9.42 23.72 5.39
CA TYR A 86 10.08 24.30 4.21
C TYR A 86 9.89 23.41 2.97
N GLU A 87 10.07 22.10 3.10
CA GLU A 87 9.86 21.16 1.99
C GLU A 87 8.40 21.01 1.59
N ALA A 88 7.46 21.11 2.54
CA ALA A 88 6.03 21.15 2.25
C ALA A 88 5.66 22.39 1.41
N GLU A 89 6.24 23.55 1.71
CA GLU A 89 6.10 24.75 0.85
C GLU A 89 6.74 24.55 -0.53
N LEU A 90 7.91 23.91 -0.62
CA LEU A 90 8.53 23.62 -1.92
C LEU A 90 7.70 22.65 -2.79
N ASN A 91 6.85 21.85 -2.17
CA ASN A 91 5.89 20.98 -2.87
C ASN A 91 4.52 21.66 -3.08
N SER A 92 4.33 22.89 -2.57
CA SER A 92 3.13 23.70 -2.75
C SER A 92 3.28 24.59 -3.98
N VAL A 93 2.73 24.16 -5.11
CA VAL A 93 2.94 24.78 -6.43
C VAL A 93 1.67 25.44 -6.97
N SER A 94 1.82 26.44 -7.85
CA SER A 94 0.70 27.09 -8.53
C SER A 94 0.29 26.38 -9.83
N SER A 95 1.06 25.39 -10.26
CA SER A 95 0.78 24.54 -11.41
C SER A 95 1.47 23.20 -11.29
N ILE A 96 0.92 22.20 -11.97
CA ILE A 96 1.45 20.84 -12.02
C ILE A 96 1.72 20.43 -13.46
N SER A 97 2.58 19.43 -13.64
CA SER A 97 2.94 18.91 -14.96
C SER A 97 3.32 17.44 -14.88
N ASP A 98 2.97 16.70 -15.93
CA ASP A 98 3.40 15.33 -16.15
C ASP A 98 3.70 15.15 -17.64
N TYR A 99 4.76 14.42 -17.98
CA TYR A 99 5.18 14.26 -19.37
C TYR A 99 4.17 13.45 -20.20
N SER A 100 3.30 12.68 -19.55
CA SER A 100 2.27 11.83 -20.18
C SER A 100 0.98 12.57 -20.50
N PHE A 101 0.86 13.85 -20.14
CA PHE A 101 -0.35 14.65 -20.35
C PHE A 101 -0.07 15.94 -21.10
N ASN A 102 -0.92 16.27 -22.07
CA ASN A 102 -1.00 17.54 -22.77
C ASN A 102 -2.04 18.44 -22.10
N TYR A 103 -1.83 18.76 -20.81
CA TYR A 103 -2.64 19.81 -20.21
C TYR A 103 -2.37 21.11 -20.97
N SER A 104 -3.44 21.80 -21.38
CA SER A 104 -3.29 23.18 -21.82
C SER A 104 -2.73 24.03 -20.67
N SER A 105 -2.42 25.29 -20.88
CA SER A 105 -1.98 26.25 -19.84
C SER A 105 -2.97 26.41 -18.65
N SER A 106 -4.02 25.60 -18.55
CA SER A 106 -5.19 25.69 -17.68
C SER A 106 -5.09 24.95 -16.33
N LEU A 107 -3.97 24.32 -15.96
CA LEU A 107 -3.77 23.78 -14.61
C LEU A 107 -3.11 24.79 -13.64
N GLN A 108 -3.57 26.04 -13.67
CA GLN A 108 -3.10 27.10 -12.77
C GLN A 108 -4.01 27.19 -11.54
N ARG A 109 -3.75 26.37 -10.53
CA ARG A 109 -4.41 26.41 -9.21
C ARG A 109 -3.42 26.00 -8.12
N PRO A 110 -3.68 26.36 -6.85
CA PRO A 110 -2.94 25.82 -5.73
C PRO A 110 -3.06 24.28 -5.68
N TYR A 111 -1.97 23.59 -6.01
CA TYR A 111 -1.84 22.13 -5.91
C TYR A 111 -0.61 21.72 -5.12
N PHE A 112 -0.63 20.49 -4.59
CA PHE A 112 0.60 19.81 -4.23
C PHE A 112 1.19 19.11 -5.45
N GLN A 113 2.49 19.28 -5.68
CA GLN A 113 3.26 18.30 -6.43
C GLN A 113 3.79 17.24 -5.48
N THR A 114 4.01 16.04 -5.99
CA THR A 114 4.36 14.89 -5.17
C THR A 114 5.80 14.92 -4.69
N GLY A 115 6.74 15.43 -5.47
CA GLY A 115 8.10 15.61 -5.00
C GLY A 115 8.99 16.35 -5.97
N GLU A 116 10.28 16.43 -5.67
CA GLU A 116 11.25 17.07 -6.57
C GLU A 116 11.29 16.41 -7.96
N LYS A 117 11.26 15.07 -7.99
CA LYS A 117 11.25 14.28 -9.24
C LYS A 117 9.86 14.14 -9.85
N TRP A 118 8.81 14.40 -9.08
CA TRP A 118 7.42 14.14 -9.45
C TRP A 118 6.58 15.42 -9.37
N LYS A 119 6.44 16.11 -10.51
CA LYS A 119 5.80 17.44 -10.59
C LYS A 119 4.28 17.42 -10.78
N TYR A 120 3.66 16.26 -10.50
CA TYR A 120 2.24 16.00 -10.71
C TYR A 120 1.53 15.65 -9.39
N VAL A 121 0.20 15.65 -9.40
CA VAL A 121 -0.63 15.09 -8.32
C VAL A 121 -0.82 13.61 -8.60
N TRP A 122 -0.30 12.73 -7.75
CA TRP A 122 -0.58 11.29 -7.77
C TRP A 122 -1.55 10.94 -6.65
N THR A 123 -2.53 10.07 -6.94
CA THR A 123 -3.65 9.75 -6.03
C THR A 123 -3.13 9.22 -4.70
N ARG A 124 -2.17 8.28 -4.71
CA ARG A 124 -1.66 7.63 -3.50
C ARG A 124 -0.77 8.55 -2.66
N ASP A 125 0.22 9.16 -3.31
CA ASP A 125 1.17 10.08 -2.69
C ASP A 125 0.44 11.22 -1.98
N LEU A 126 -0.50 11.87 -2.68
CA LEU A 126 -1.32 12.93 -2.10
C LEU A 126 -2.15 12.39 -0.93
N SER A 127 -2.82 11.26 -1.11
CA SER A 127 -3.79 10.78 -0.13
C SER A 127 -3.12 10.40 1.20
N TYR A 128 -2.02 9.65 1.15
CA TYR A 128 -1.24 9.33 2.34
C TYR A 128 -0.67 10.59 2.99
N SER A 129 -0.25 11.58 2.20
CA SER A 129 0.28 12.83 2.74
C SER A 129 -0.77 13.66 3.48
N ILE A 130 -1.98 13.76 2.93
CA ILE A 130 -3.11 14.45 3.56
C ILE A 130 -3.49 13.76 4.87
N GLU A 131 -3.58 12.44 4.90
CA GLU A 131 -3.92 11.72 6.13
C GLU A 131 -2.82 11.81 7.19
N LEU A 132 -1.54 11.81 6.79
CA LEU A 132 -0.44 11.90 7.74
C LEU A 132 -0.34 13.27 8.43
N SER A 133 -0.52 14.38 7.69
CA SER A 133 -0.49 15.70 8.30
C SER A 133 -0.99 16.86 7.43
N LEU A 134 -1.02 16.72 6.09
CA LEU A 134 -1.25 17.90 5.24
C LEU A 134 -2.68 18.44 5.33
N ALA A 135 -3.64 17.66 5.83
CA ALA A 135 -5.00 18.12 6.10
C ALA A 135 -5.05 19.40 6.96
N GLY A 136 -4.09 19.58 7.88
CA GLY A 136 -3.95 20.78 8.72
C GLY A 136 -2.92 21.80 8.22
N PHE A 137 -2.31 21.58 7.05
CA PHE A 137 -1.23 22.44 6.51
C PHE A 137 -1.75 23.50 5.52
N ASP A 138 -2.43 23.08 4.45
CA ASP A 138 -3.00 23.97 3.42
C ASP A 138 -4.30 23.34 2.90
N GLN A 139 -5.42 23.76 3.50
CA GLN A 139 -6.74 23.15 3.27
C GLN A 139 -7.24 23.36 1.85
N GLU A 140 -7.04 24.55 1.27
CA GLU A 140 -7.45 24.86 -0.10
C GLU A 140 -6.71 23.94 -1.10
N ARG A 141 -5.39 23.80 -0.91
CA ARG A 141 -4.57 22.94 -1.75
C ARG A 141 -4.92 21.46 -1.60
N CYS A 142 -5.25 21.01 -0.39
CA CYS A 142 -5.74 19.66 -0.17
C CYS A 142 -7.04 19.38 -0.94
N ILE A 143 -8.02 20.30 -0.86
CA ILE A 143 -9.29 20.18 -1.59
C ILE A 143 -9.04 20.14 -3.10
N ASN A 144 -8.28 21.10 -3.63
CA ASN A 144 -7.97 21.19 -5.05
C ASN A 144 -7.27 19.91 -5.56
N SER A 145 -6.23 19.46 -4.87
CA SER A 145 -5.47 18.28 -5.28
C SER A 145 -6.29 16.98 -5.16
N LEU A 146 -7.16 16.81 -4.15
CA LEU A 146 -8.00 15.62 -4.04
C LEU A 146 -9.07 15.59 -5.12
N LEU A 147 -9.79 16.70 -5.34
CA LEU A 147 -10.86 16.75 -6.34
C LEU A 147 -10.31 16.64 -7.77
N PHE A 148 -9.07 17.08 -8.01
CA PHE A 148 -8.36 16.83 -9.27
C PHE A 148 -8.21 15.33 -9.61
N LYS A 149 -8.21 14.45 -8.59
CA LYS A 149 -8.19 12.99 -8.73
C LYS A 149 -9.56 12.33 -8.71
N THR A 150 -10.58 13.08 -9.13
CA THR A 150 -11.91 12.56 -9.39
C THR A 150 -12.33 12.94 -10.80
N SER A 151 -13.20 12.15 -11.41
CA SER A 151 -13.64 12.45 -12.78
C SER A 151 -15.00 11.88 -13.11
N ARG A 152 -15.69 12.60 -13.98
CA ARG A 152 -16.82 12.10 -14.77
C ARG A 152 -16.31 11.33 -16.00
N LEU A 153 -17.20 10.61 -16.63
CA LEU A 153 -16.96 9.97 -17.92
C LEU A 153 -16.79 11.03 -19.00
N LYS A 154 -16.19 10.62 -20.12
CA LYS A 154 -16.12 11.42 -21.34
C LYS A 154 -17.53 11.65 -21.90
N GLU A 155 -17.66 12.75 -22.65
CA GLU A 155 -18.91 13.10 -23.34
C GLU A 155 -19.37 11.96 -24.27
N GLY A 156 -20.68 11.68 -24.29
CA GLY A 156 -21.28 10.63 -25.11
C GLY A 156 -21.27 9.21 -24.50
N ILE A 157 -20.63 9.01 -23.34
CA ILE A 157 -20.72 7.74 -22.60
C ILE A 157 -21.97 7.73 -21.72
N GLU A 158 -22.91 6.83 -22.03
CA GLU A 158 -24.16 6.65 -21.26
C GLU A 158 -24.04 5.52 -20.23
N GLY A 159 -24.80 5.61 -19.13
CA GLY A 159 -24.92 4.57 -18.09
C GLY A 159 -23.79 4.52 -17.06
N GLY A 160 -23.81 3.50 -16.21
CA GLY A 160 -22.79 3.18 -15.19
C GLY A 160 -22.54 4.29 -14.14
N PHE A 161 -21.40 4.24 -13.44
CA PHE A 161 -21.16 5.07 -12.26
C PHE A 161 -20.25 6.27 -12.54
N GLU A 162 -20.68 7.48 -12.15
CA GLU A 162 -19.85 8.70 -12.20
C GLU A 162 -20.40 9.84 -11.32
N PRO A 163 -19.55 10.75 -10.80
CA PRO A 163 -18.08 10.73 -10.87
C PRO A 163 -17.47 9.61 -10.03
N GLN A 164 -16.22 9.24 -10.33
CA GLN A 164 -15.44 8.26 -9.55
C GLN A 164 -14.06 8.81 -9.18
N ILE A 165 -13.42 8.17 -8.21
CA ILE A 165 -11.99 8.33 -7.96
C ILE A 165 -11.23 7.70 -9.14
N ILE A 166 -10.21 8.38 -9.65
CA ILE A 166 -9.38 7.84 -10.74
C ILE A 166 -8.09 7.20 -10.18
N GLN A 167 -7.63 6.16 -10.87
CA GLN A 167 -6.33 5.53 -10.63
C GLN A 167 -5.32 6.10 -11.62
N ASP A 168 -4.12 6.46 -11.15
CA ASP A 168 -3.00 6.88 -11.98
C ASP A 168 -2.57 5.82 -13.00
N THR A 169 -1.74 6.17 -13.99
CA THR A 169 -1.13 5.16 -14.87
C THR A 169 -0.37 4.12 -14.04
N GLY A 170 -0.52 2.83 -14.35
CA GLY A 170 0.02 1.76 -13.51
C GLY A 170 0.06 0.40 -14.19
N SER A 171 0.30 -0.66 -13.40
CA SER A 171 0.42 -2.04 -13.86
C SER A 171 -0.68 -2.41 -14.85
N GLY A 172 -0.29 -2.84 -16.05
CA GLY A 172 -1.19 -3.45 -17.02
C GLY A 172 -2.31 -2.56 -17.56
N GLY A 173 -2.13 -1.23 -17.53
CA GLY A 173 -3.19 -0.30 -17.92
C GLY A 173 -4.01 0.22 -16.74
N SER A 174 -3.43 0.19 -15.54
CA SER A 174 -4.00 0.76 -14.31
C SER A 174 -5.20 -0.03 -13.80
N TRP A 175 -6.30 0.62 -13.41
CA TRP A 175 -7.49 -0.05 -12.92
C TRP A 175 -8.19 -0.84 -14.06
N PRO A 176 -8.69 -2.07 -13.80
CA PRO A 176 -8.84 -2.74 -12.50
C PRO A 176 -7.70 -3.66 -12.05
N VAL A 177 -6.46 -3.45 -12.51
CA VAL A 177 -5.28 -4.14 -11.93
C VAL A 177 -4.85 -3.46 -10.64
N SER A 178 -4.59 -2.15 -10.72
CA SER A 178 -4.33 -1.30 -9.57
C SER A 178 -5.66 -0.75 -9.07
N THR A 179 -6.08 -1.18 -7.88
CA THR A 179 -7.39 -0.87 -7.30
C THR A 179 -7.29 -0.04 -6.02
N ASP A 180 -6.06 0.38 -5.68
CA ASP A 180 -5.74 1.08 -4.44
C ASP A 180 -6.04 2.59 -4.45
N ARG A 181 -6.58 3.15 -5.55
CA ARG A 181 -7.12 4.53 -5.63
C ARG A 181 -8.06 4.88 -4.48
N VAL A 182 -8.71 3.88 -3.89
CA VAL A 182 -9.62 4.02 -2.76
C VAL A 182 -8.95 4.60 -1.51
N VAL A 183 -7.61 4.66 -1.45
CA VAL A 183 -6.85 5.46 -0.48
C VAL A 183 -7.30 6.93 -0.45
N TRP A 184 -7.84 7.46 -1.55
CA TRP A 184 -8.45 8.78 -1.60
C TRP A 184 -9.50 9.00 -0.49
N ALA A 185 -10.29 7.96 -0.14
CA ALA A 185 -11.28 8.05 0.92
C ALA A 185 -10.67 8.20 2.32
N LEU A 186 -9.45 7.68 2.53
CA LEU A 186 -8.69 7.87 3.76
C LEU A 186 -8.31 9.35 3.94
N ALA A 187 -7.81 9.96 2.88
CA ALA A 187 -7.45 11.38 2.84
C ALA A 187 -8.65 12.30 2.97
N ALA A 188 -9.72 12.05 2.21
CA ALA A 188 -10.93 12.87 2.24
C ALA A 188 -11.59 12.88 3.63
N LYS A 189 -11.61 11.73 4.31
CA LYS A 189 -12.10 11.64 5.69
C LYS A 189 -11.24 12.48 6.65
N GLU A 190 -9.92 12.43 6.53
CA GLU A 190 -9.03 13.20 7.42
C GLU A 190 -9.09 14.71 7.13
N LEU A 191 -9.13 15.10 5.85
CA LEU A 191 -9.35 16.49 5.45
C LEU A 191 -10.67 17.01 6.01
N ALA A 192 -11.76 16.25 5.89
CA ALA A 192 -13.06 16.66 6.40
C ALA A 192 -13.08 16.94 7.91
N LYS A 193 -12.28 16.21 8.72
CA LYS A 193 -12.12 16.50 10.16
C LYS A 193 -11.39 17.81 10.43
N ASN A 194 -10.56 18.27 9.50
CA ASN A 194 -9.78 19.51 9.60
C ASN A 194 -10.50 20.73 8.99
N LEU A 195 -11.44 20.52 8.07
CA LEU A 195 -12.34 21.57 7.56
C LEU A 195 -13.44 21.88 8.58
N HIS A 196 -14.14 23.01 8.46
CA HIS A 196 -15.29 23.35 9.33
C HIS A 196 -16.34 24.19 8.60
N GLY A 197 -17.51 24.35 9.21
CA GLY A 197 -18.60 25.19 8.68
C GLY A 197 -19.02 24.79 7.26
N VAL A 198 -19.30 25.81 6.44
CA VAL A 198 -19.74 25.63 5.04
C VAL A 198 -18.69 24.91 4.19
N LEU A 199 -17.40 25.19 4.41
CA LEU A 199 -16.32 24.57 3.65
C LEU A 199 -16.27 23.04 3.84
N ARG A 200 -16.53 22.56 5.06
CA ARG A 200 -16.68 21.12 5.32
C ARG A 200 -17.94 20.57 4.64
N ALA A 201 -19.06 21.29 4.73
CA ALA A 201 -20.32 20.84 4.15
C ALA A 201 -20.19 20.66 2.63
N ASP A 202 -19.71 21.69 1.93
CA ASP A 202 -19.51 21.68 0.48
C ASP A 202 -18.54 20.57 0.06
N PHE A 203 -17.42 20.41 0.77
CA PHE A 203 -16.47 19.33 0.48
C PHE A 203 -17.08 17.93 0.65
N LEU A 204 -17.89 17.70 1.69
CA LEU A 204 -18.57 16.42 1.89
C LEU A 204 -19.68 16.16 0.85
N ASP A 205 -20.34 17.22 0.37
CA ASP A 205 -21.31 17.12 -0.72
C ASP A 205 -20.66 16.70 -2.04
N GLU A 206 -19.45 17.20 -2.33
CA GLU A 206 -18.62 16.74 -3.46
C GLU A 206 -18.12 15.30 -3.27
N CYS A 207 -17.70 14.93 -2.06
CA CYS A 207 -17.19 13.59 -1.75
C CYS A 207 -18.25 12.49 -1.91
N TRP A 208 -19.51 12.78 -1.55
CA TRP A 208 -20.58 11.77 -1.49
C TRP A 208 -20.77 11.00 -2.81
N PRO A 209 -21.08 11.65 -3.95
CA PRO A 209 -21.28 10.93 -5.20
C PRO A 209 -20.01 10.18 -5.63
N VAL A 210 -18.83 10.78 -5.48
CA VAL A 210 -17.53 10.15 -5.83
C VAL A 210 -17.31 8.83 -5.09
N ILE A 211 -17.49 8.82 -3.77
CA ILE A 211 -17.29 7.62 -2.94
C ILE A 211 -18.37 6.57 -3.25
N LYS A 212 -19.64 6.98 -3.29
CA LYS A 212 -20.76 6.08 -3.57
C LYS A 212 -20.54 5.33 -4.88
N ASN A 213 -20.22 6.06 -5.95
CA ASN A 213 -20.05 5.51 -7.28
C ASN A 213 -18.80 4.64 -7.40
N THR A 214 -17.70 5.00 -6.73
CA THR A 214 -16.50 4.16 -6.70
C THR A 214 -16.76 2.85 -5.94
N VAL A 215 -17.45 2.90 -4.79
CA VAL A 215 -17.85 1.71 -4.02
C VAL A 215 -18.68 0.75 -4.86
N GLU A 216 -19.70 1.25 -5.56
CA GLU A 216 -20.59 0.41 -6.37
C GLU A 216 -19.87 -0.15 -7.61
N GLN A 217 -19.03 0.65 -8.28
CA GLN A 217 -18.21 0.17 -9.40
C GLN A 217 -17.26 -0.94 -8.96
N ASP A 218 -16.50 -0.73 -7.88
CA ASP A 218 -15.52 -1.70 -7.42
C ASP A 218 -16.21 -2.97 -6.89
N ARG A 219 -17.37 -2.84 -6.23
CA ARG A 219 -18.19 -3.99 -5.83
C ARG A 219 -18.65 -4.83 -7.03
N LYS A 220 -18.94 -4.20 -8.17
CA LYS A 220 -19.41 -4.91 -9.36
C LYS A 220 -18.28 -5.61 -10.12
N ILE A 221 -17.09 -5.02 -10.20
CA ILE A 221 -16.01 -5.49 -11.08
C ILE A 221 -14.95 -6.35 -10.37
N ILE A 222 -14.52 -5.95 -9.16
CA ILE A 222 -13.30 -6.50 -8.52
C ILE A 222 -13.57 -7.16 -7.17
N PHE A 223 -14.84 -7.21 -6.72
CA PHE A 223 -15.20 -7.91 -5.50
C PHE A 223 -15.47 -9.39 -5.79
N ASP A 224 -14.74 -10.24 -5.10
CA ASP A 224 -14.90 -11.67 -5.15
C ASP A 224 -15.87 -12.13 -4.05
N THR A 225 -17.04 -12.60 -4.48
CA THR A 225 -18.11 -13.07 -3.58
C THR A 225 -17.78 -14.40 -2.91
N THR A 226 -16.83 -15.17 -3.44
CA THR A 226 -16.45 -16.49 -2.89
C THR A 226 -15.65 -16.36 -1.61
N CYS A 227 -14.75 -15.37 -1.53
CA CYS A 227 -13.90 -15.12 -0.37
C CYS A 227 -14.24 -13.82 0.39
N GLY A 228 -15.11 -12.98 -0.15
CA GLY A 228 -15.50 -11.72 0.47
C GLY A 228 -14.42 -10.63 0.42
N LEU A 229 -13.52 -10.68 -0.56
CA LEU A 229 -12.39 -9.76 -0.71
C LEU A 229 -12.38 -9.03 -2.06
N TYR A 230 -11.65 -7.93 -2.14
CA TYR A 230 -11.38 -7.17 -3.36
C TYR A 230 -10.05 -7.59 -3.98
N SER A 231 -10.00 -7.74 -5.30
CA SER A 231 -8.78 -8.05 -6.04
C SER A 231 -7.98 -6.79 -6.39
N GLY A 232 -6.70 -7.00 -6.67
CA GLY A 232 -5.80 -5.99 -7.20
C GLY A 232 -4.53 -5.75 -6.37
N GLU A 233 -3.75 -4.81 -6.89
CA GLU A 233 -2.37 -4.54 -6.47
C GLU A 233 -2.26 -4.04 -5.02
N GLN A 234 -1.24 -4.51 -4.30
CA GLN A 234 -0.73 -3.97 -3.02
C GLN A 234 -0.46 -2.47 -3.15
N SER A 235 -0.95 -1.68 -2.20
CA SER A 235 -0.83 -0.23 -2.29
C SER A 235 0.63 0.23 -2.19
N PHE A 236 1.02 1.18 -3.05
CA PHE A 236 2.38 1.72 -3.22
C PHE A 236 3.47 0.71 -3.66
N LEU A 237 3.29 -0.59 -3.45
CA LEU A 237 4.23 -1.66 -3.81
C LEU A 237 4.05 -2.12 -5.27
N ASP A 238 3.95 -1.16 -6.20
CA ASP A 238 3.54 -1.34 -7.60
C ASP A 238 4.68 -1.70 -8.57
N TRP A 239 5.94 -1.60 -8.12
CA TRP A 239 7.06 -2.20 -8.85
C TRP A 239 7.07 -3.70 -8.58
N ARG A 240 6.21 -4.41 -9.28
CA ARG A 240 5.90 -5.82 -9.03
C ARG A 240 7.11 -6.76 -8.98
N GLU A 241 8.17 -6.47 -9.72
CA GLU A 241 9.43 -7.22 -9.66
C GLU A 241 10.15 -7.10 -8.30
N GLN A 242 9.73 -6.16 -7.45
CA GLN A 242 10.26 -5.92 -6.11
C GLN A 242 9.46 -6.64 -5.02
N SER A 243 8.15 -6.84 -5.21
CA SER A 243 7.21 -7.18 -4.13
C SER A 243 6.36 -8.43 -4.41
N TYR A 244 6.36 -8.96 -5.64
CA TYR A 244 5.56 -10.10 -6.09
C TYR A 244 6.42 -11.26 -6.61
N PRO A 245 5.82 -12.46 -6.79
CA PRO A 245 6.48 -13.55 -7.50
C PRO A 245 7.04 -13.11 -8.85
N TYR A 246 8.24 -13.59 -9.22
CA TYR A 246 8.99 -13.11 -10.39
C TYR A 246 8.17 -13.09 -11.71
N ARG A 247 7.20 -14.00 -11.85
CA ARG A 247 6.35 -14.14 -13.03
C ARG A 247 5.40 -12.96 -13.24
N THR A 248 5.06 -12.19 -12.20
CA THR A 248 4.19 -11.00 -12.35
C THR A 248 4.85 -9.90 -13.16
N ARG A 249 6.19 -9.87 -13.22
CA ARG A 249 6.95 -8.93 -14.03
C ARG A 249 6.45 -8.89 -15.48
N ASP A 250 6.16 -10.07 -16.04
CA ASP A 250 5.74 -10.28 -17.43
C ASP A 250 4.28 -10.78 -17.56
N ASN A 251 3.54 -10.84 -16.44
CA ASN A 251 2.14 -11.26 -16.37
C ASN A 251 1.41 -10.58 -15.19
N VAL A 252 0.82 -9.41 -15.46
CA VAL A 252 0.10 -8.63 -14.43
C VAL A 252 -1.36 -9.08 -14.24
N THR A 253 -1.87 -10.02 -15.04
CA THR A 253 -3.17 -10.67 -14.75
C THR A 253 -3.17 -11.30 -13.37
N LEU A 254 -2.06 -11.92 -12.99
CA LEU A 254 -1.94 -12.52 -11.65
C LEU A 254 -2.16 -11.47 -10.54
N ILE A 255 -1.73 -10.22 -10.75
CA ILE A 255 -1.99 -9.13 -9.81
C ILE A 255 -3.48 -8.77 -9.80
N ALA A 256 -4.09 -8.65 -10.98
CA ALA A 256 -5.50 -8.28 -11.14
C ALA A 256 -6.48 -9.23 -10.43
N GLN A 257 -6.15 -10.52 -10.36
CA GLN A 257 -6.97 -11.53 -9.67
C GLN A 257 -6.52 -11.82 -8.22
N SER A 258 -5.28 -11.53 -7.85
CA SER A 258 -4.81 -11.72 -6.47
C SER A 258 -5.40 -10.68 -5.51
N LYS A 259 -5.42 -10.99 -4.21
CA LYS A 259 -5.94 -10.09 -3.16
C LYS A 259 -4.80 -9.60 -2.29
N SER A 260 -4.71 -8.29 -2.09
CA SER A 260 -3.69 -7.66 -1.24
C SER A 260 -4.27 -7.12 0.06
N LEU A 261 -3.51 -7.23 1.15
CA LEU A 261 -3.94 -6.79 2.48
C LEU A 261 -4.20 -5.28 2.51
N SER A 262 -3.22 -4.47 2.09
CA SER A 262 -3.31 -3.01 2.11
C SER A 262 -4.56 -2.52 1.38
N THR A 263 -4.81 -3.01 0.17
CA THR A 263 -5.95 -2.59 -0.65
C THR A 263 -7.29 -3.00 -0.04
N ASN A 264 -7.41 -4.20 0.52
CA ASN A 264 -8.64 -4.60 1.21
C ASN A 264 -8.91 -3.77 2.47
N VAL A 265 -7.89 -3.42 3.24
CA VAL A 265 -8.06 -2.50 4.39
C VAL A 265 -8.49 -1.11 3.92
N LEU A 266 -7.98 -0.62 2.79
CA LEU A 266 -8.41 0.65 2.22
C LEU A 266 -9.88 0.61 1.74
N HIS A 267 -10.33 -0.47 1.11
CA HIS A 267 -11.74 -0.67 0.77
C HIS A 267 -12.63 -0.69 2.03
N TYR A 268 -12.19 -1.35 3.10
CA TYR A 268 -12.89 -1.32 4.39
C TYR A 268 -13.02 0.11 4.93
N ASN A 269 -11.93 0.89 4.92
CA ASN A 269 -12.00 2.29 5.36
C ASN A 269 -12.92 3.14 4.45
N MET A 270 -12.90 2.90 3.14
CA MET A 270 -13.81 3.57 2.19
C MET A 270 -15.27 3.23 2.49
N LEU A 271 -15.61 1.96 2.72
CA LEU A 271 -16.99 1.55 3.06
C LEU A 271 -17.48 2.19 4.36
N LYS A 272 -16.61 2.26 5.39
CA LYS A 272 -16.94 2.99 6.64
C LYS A 272 -17.19 4.46 6.41
N PHE A 273 -16.42 5.10 5.53
CA PHE A 273 -16.64 6.50 5.22
C PHE A 273 -17.89 6.70 4.36
N ALA A 274 -18.16 5.79 3.42
CA ALA A 274 -19.38 5.77 2.61
C ALA A 274 -20.63 5.67 3.49
N ALA A 275 -20.64 4.79 4.50
CA ALA A 275 -21.75 4.68 5.46
C ALA A 275 -21.98 6.00 6.21
N LYS A 276 -20.91 6.68 6.64
CA LYS A 276 -21.00 7.99 7.30
C LYS A 276 -21.55 9.09 6.38
N LEU A 277 -21.14 9.09 5.11
CA LEU A 277 -21.67 10.04 4.12
C LEU A 277 -23.13 9.73 3.79
N ALA A 278 -23.51 8.46 3.71
CA ALA A 278 -24.89 8.04 3.52
C ALA A 278 -25.78 8.50 4.69
N GLU A 279 -25.34 8.32 5.94
CA GLU A 279 -25.99 8.82 7.15
C GLU A 279 -26.21 10.34 7.07
N ARG A 280 -25.15 11.11 6.76
CA ARG A 280 -25.25 12.58 6.61
C ARG A 280 -26.29 12.98 5.56
N ASN A 281 -26.44 12.19 4.50
CA ASN A 281 -27.37 12.45 3.40
C ASN A 281 -28.75 11.79 3.60
N ASN A 282 -29.04 11.22 4.78
CA ASN A 282 -30.27 10.45 5.04
C ASN A 282 -30.55 9.37 3.99
N SER A 283 -29.49 8.73 3.48
CA SER A 283 -29.58 7.70 2.45
C SER A 283 -29.72 6.31 3.08
N PRO A 284 -30.64 5.45 2.58
CA PRO A 284 -30.78 4.07 3.06
C PRO A 284 -29.54 3.21 2.77
N LEU A 285 -28.58 3.71 1.98
CA LEU A 285 -27.31 3.04 1.73
C LEU A 285 -26.40 2.95 2.97
N GLN A 286 -26.71 3.68 4.05
CA GLN A 286 -25.96 3.61 5.31
C GLN A 286 -25.84 2.18 5.82
N ASP A 287 -26.96 1.45 5.92
CA ASP A 287 -27.00 0.10 6.46
C ASP A 287 -26.23 -0.86 5.54
N LYS A 288 -26.51 -0.78 4.24
CA LYS A 288 -25.81 -1.54 3.19
C LYS A 288 -24.28 -1.40 3.31
N TYR A 289 -23.77 -0.17 3.40
CA TYR A 289 -22.33 0.09 3.48
C TYR A 289 -21.73 -0.29 4.83
N SER A 290 -22.50 -0.19 5.92
CA SER A 290 -22.09 -0.64 7.25
C SER A 290 -21.94 -2.16 7.27
N GLU A 291 -22.95 -2.91 6.81
CA GLU A 291 -22.93 -4.38 6.71
C GLU A 291 -21.77 -4.86 5.82
N TRP A 292 -21.58 -4.21 4.69
CA TRP A 292 -20.47 -4.48 3.77
C TRP A 292 -19.10 -4.24 4.42
N SER A 293 -18.95 -3.19 5.23
CA SER A 293 -17.69 -2.91 5.93
C SER A 293 -17.39 -3.96 7.00
N GLU A 294 -18.39 -4.37 7.80
CA GLU A 294 -18.19 -5.39 8.83
C GLU A 294 -17.92 -6.77 8.22
N SER A 295 -18.61 -7.11 7.14
CA SER A 295 -18.37 -8.35 6.39
C SER A 295 -16.97 -8.40 5.78
N LEU A 296 -16.49 -7.28 5.23
CA LEU A 296 -15.14 -7.19 4.69
C LEU A 296 -14.09 -7.29 5.80
N LYS A 297 -14.29 -6.63 6.95
CA LYS A 297 -13.38 -6.75 8.10
C LYS A 297 -13.25 -8.20 8.56
N LYS A 298 -14.37 -8.93 8.65
CA LYS A 298 -14.37 -10.35 8.97
C LYS A 298 -13.58 -11.16 7.93
N SER A 299 -13.88 -10.95 6.65
CA SER A 299 -13.20 -11.63 5.53
C SER A 299 -11.69 -11.37 5.52
N ILE A 300 -11.25 -10.14 5.82
CA ILE A 300 -9.82 -9.82 5.91
C ILE A 300 -9.14 -10.64 7.01
N ASN A 301 -9.74 -10.70 8.20
CA ASN A 301 -9.17 -11.46 9.32
C ASN A 301 -9.13 -12.96 9.05
N GLU A 302 -10.19 -13.54 8.49
CA GLU A 302 -10.27 -14.97 8.18
C GLU A 302 -9.27 -15.39 7.08
N ASN A 303 -9.07 -14.54 6.08
CA ASN A 303 -8.28 -14.90 4.91
C ASN A 303 -6.82 -14.48 5.01
N PHE A 304 -6.50 -13.30 5.55
CA PHE A 304 -5.11 -12.82 5.58
C PHE A 304 -4.37 -13.16 6.87
N TYR A 305 -5.04 -13.29 8.02
CA TYR A 305 -4.32 -13.55 9.27
C TYR A 305 -3.80 -14.99 9.32
N LEU A 306 -2.51 -15.15 9.56
CA LEU A 306 -1.84 -16.43 9.72
C LEU A 306 -1.63 -16.67 11.22
N GLU A 307 -2.56 -17.38 11.86
CA GLU A 307 -2.58 -17.57 13.32
C GLU A 307 -1.28 -18.16 13.88
N ASP A 308 -0.75 -19.21 13.23
CA ASP A 308 0.48 -19.89 13.65
C ASP A 308 1.73 -18.99 13.55
N ASP A 309 1.70 -18.06 12.61
CA ASP A 309 2.76 -17.11 12.31
C ASP A 309 2.62 -15.79 13.12
N GLY A 310 1.39 -15.46 13.54
CA GLY A 310 1.06 -14.26 14.31
C GLY A 310 1.13 -12.95 13.51
N TYR A 311 0.96 -12.99 12.19
CA TYR A 311 0.93 -11.82 11.31
C TYR A 311 -0.05 -11.98 10.14
N TYR A 312 -0.35 -10.89 9.43
CA TYR A 312 -1.14 -10.95 8.20
C TYR A 312 -0.25 -11.24 6.99
N SER A 313 -0.67 -12.20 6.17
CA SER A 313 -0.15 -12.36 4.82
C SER A 313 -0.35 -11.06 4.03
N SER A 314 0.65 -10.64 3.26
CA SER A 314 0.53 -9.42 2.44
C SER A 314 -0.32 -9.66 1.18
N LEU A 315 -0.32 -10.90 0.68
CA LEU A 315 -0.89 -11.28 -0.60
C LEU A 315 -1.48 -12.69 -0.53
N ILE A 316 -2.70 -12.82 -1.04
CA ILE A 316 -3.31 -14.09 -1.42
C ILE A 316 -3.21 -14.18 -2.93
N ILE A 317 -2.42 -15.15 -3.40
CA ILE A 317 -2.27 -15.41 -4.83
C ILE A 317 -3.41 -16.31 -5.26
N GLU A 318 -4.13 -15.86 -6.27
CA GLU A 318 -5.20 -16.63 -6.91
C GLU A 318 -4.78 -16.96 -8.34
N ASP A 319 -4.93 -18.20 -8.77
CA ASP A 319 -4.62 -18.71 -10.11
C ASP A 319 -5.34 -20.08 -10.23
N LYS A 320 -4.70 -21.12 -10.76
CA LYS A 320 -5.20 -22.51 -10.71
C LYS A 320 -5.48 -23.04 -9.30
N MET A 321 -4.92 -22.41 -8.27
CA MET A 321 -5.24 -22.62 -6.86
C MET A 321 -5.08 -21.30 -6.09
N THR A 322 -5.55 -21.28 -4.85
CA THR A 322 -5.43 -20.13 -3.94
C THR A 322 -4.36 -20.40 -2.89
N VAL A 323 -3.39 -19.50 -2.73
CA VAL A 323 -2.30 -19.64 -1.75
C VAL A 323 -2.08 -18.33 -0.99
N LYS A 324 -2.12 -18.41 0.34
CA LYS A 324 -1.68 -17.32 1.24
C LYS A 324 -0.16 -17.29 1.28
N THR A 325 0.45 -16.14 1.08
CA THR A 325 1.92 -16.03 1.08
C THR A 325 2.47 -15.79 2.49
N ASN A 326 3.64 -16.34 2.81
CA ASN A 326 4.41 -15.98 4.01
C ASN A 326 5.23 -14.70 3.76
N ARG A 327 4.57 -13.66 3.26
CA ARG A 327 5.12 -12.33 3.00
C ARG A 327 4.38 -11.29 3.84
N ARG A 328 5.08 -10.23 4.22
CA ARG A 328 4.54 -9.14 5.04
C ARG A 328 4.71 -7.82 4.32
N ASP A 329 3.67 -6.99 4.41
CA ASP A 329 3.61 -5.61 3.95
C ASP A 329 3.44 -4.72 5.18
N LEU A 330 4.47 -3.89 5.46
CA LEU A 330 4.49 -3.02 6.63
C LEU A 330 3.36 -1.99 6.61
N LEU A 331 3.03 -1.46 5.43
CA LEU A 331 1.97 -0.47 5.27
C LEU A 331 0.61 -1.16 5.49
N GLY A 332 0.39 -2.30 4.86
CA GLY A 332 -0.83 -3.10 5.02
C GLY A 332 -1.12 -3.49 6.47
N GLU A 333 -0.12 -4.00 7.20
CA GLU A 333 -0.26 -4.30 8.63
C GLU A 333 -0.50 -3.04 9.48
N SER A 334 0.18 -1.93 9.17
CA SER A 334 -0.02 -0.67 9.89
C SER A 334 -1.43 -0.11 9.66
N LEU A 335 -1.94 -0.17 8.43
CA LEU A 335 -3.32 0.20 8.11
C LEU A 335 -4.33 -0.71 8.82
N ALA A 336 -4.07 -2.02 8.89
CA ALA A 336 -4.96 -2.95 9.61
C ALA A 336 -5.12 -2.55 11.09
N VAL A 337 -4.05 -2.08 11.74
CA VAL A 337 -4.10 -1.54 13.10
C VAL A 337 -4.83 -0.20 13.15
N ILE A 338 -4.44 0.77 12.31
CA ILE A 338 -4.95 2.15 12.38
C ILE A 338 -6.44 2.24 12.00
N CYS A 339 -6.89 1.42 11.05
CA CYS A 339 -8.30 1.35 10.66
C CYS A 339 -9.14 0.47 11.59
N GLY A 340 -8.52 -0.26 12.53
CA GLY A 340 -9.20 -1.14 13.48
C GLY A 340 -9.74 -2.44 12.85
N VAL A 341 -9.05 -2.96 11.83
CA VAL A 341 -9.26 -4.32 11.30
C VAL A 341 -8.64 -5.35 12.24
N ALA A 342 -7.38 -5.11 12.64
CA ALA A 342 -6.71 -5.82 13.70
C ALA A 342 -7.28 -5.40 15.06
N ASP A 343 -7.62 -6.37 15.90
CA ASP A 343 -7.99 -6.10 17.28
C ASP A 343 -6.75 -5.73 18.12
N GLU A 344 -6.96 -5.37 19.39
CA GLU A 344 -5.89 -4.93 20.30
C GLU A 344 -4.76 -5.98 20.43
N LYS A 345 -5.13 -7.26 20.65
CA LYS A 345 -4.17 -8.36 20.78
C LYS A 345 -3.36 -8.58 19.50
N THR A 346 -4.02 -8.50 18.36
CA THR A 346 -3.38 -8.62 17.06
C THR A 346 -2.45 -7.43 16.84
N ALA A 347 -2.90 -6.21 17.11
CA ALA A 347 -2.08 -5.00 16.99
C ALA A 347 -0.81 -5.06 17.84
N GLU A 348 -0.91 -5.53 19.09
CA GLU A 348 0.24 -5.79 19.96
C GLU A 348 1.22 -6.78 19.34
N LYS A 349 0.73 -7.93 18.83
CA LYS A 349 1.56 -8.94 18.15
C LYS A 349 2.27 -8.38 16.92
N LEU A 350 1.53 -7.70 16.03
CA LEU A 350 2.12 -7.09 14.83
C LEU A 350 3.21 -6.08 15.21
N ALA A 351 2.95 -5.26 16.23
CA ALA A 351 3.89 -4.28 16.69
C ALA A 351 5.13 -4.89 17.36
N ALA A 352 4.98 -6.02 18.05
CA ALA A 352 6.11 -6.72 18.65
C ALA A 352 6.92 -7.54 17.63
N ASN A 353 6.29 -8.11 16.61
CA ASN A 353 6.88 -9.19 15.82
C ASN A 353 7.38 -8.75 14.42
N TYR A 354 7.06 -7.55 13.94
CA TYR A 354 7.58 -7.09 12.63
C TYR A 354 9.11 -6.94 12.65
N PRO A 355 9.85 -7.62 11.76
CA PRO A 355 11.31 -7.56 11.70
C PRO A 355 11.83 -6.13 11.54
N THR A 356 12.62 -5.68 12.51
CA THR A 356 13.14 -4.32 12.56
C THR A 356 14.66 -4.33 12.62
N GLY A 357 15.30 -3.65 11.69
CA GLY A 357 16.75 -3.48 11.65
C GLY A 357 17.20 -2.25 12.43
N LYS A 358 18.51 -2.10 12.61
CA LYS A 358 19.10 -1.01 13.38
C LYS A 358 18.74 0.40 12.87
N PHE A 359 18.45 0.54 11.58
CA PHE A 359 18.08 1.81 10.98
C PHE A 359 16.57 2.00 10.85
N GLY A 360 15.74 0.96 10.97
CA GLY A 360 14.30 1.06 10.74
C GLY A 360 13.71 -0.25 10.24
N THR A 361 12.43 -0.18 9.86
CA THR A 361 11.65 -1.35 9.43
C THR A 361 11.59 -1.38 7.90
N PRO A 362 11.87 -2.52 7.23
CA PRO A 362 11.73 -2.62 5.79
C PRO A 362 10.26 -2.71 5.39
N VAL A 363 9.91 -2.17 4.22
CA VAL A 363 8.51 -2.10 3.76
C VAL A 363 7.92 -3.46 3.37
N VAL A 364 8.78 -4.41 2.98
CA VAL A 364 8.42 -5.81 2.71
C VAL A 364 9.28 -6.76 3.55
N TRP A 365 8.77 -7.94 3.87
CA TRP A 365 9.56 -9.00 4.49
C TRP A 365 9.13 -10.41 4.04
N PRO A 366 10.06 -11.37 3.90
CA PRO A 366 11.52 -11.21 3.79
C PRO A 366 11.94 -10.45 2.53
N GLN A 367 13.24 -10.15 2.40
CA GLN A 367 13.82 -9.53 1.20
C GLN A 367 14.05 -10.56 0.10
N VAL A 368 14.10 -10.12 -1.16
CA VAL A 368 14.39 -10.95 -2.33
C VAL A 368 15.82 -10.73 -2.79
N LYS A 369 16.55 -11.82 -3.09
CA LYS A 369 17.92 -11.75 -3.61
C LYS A 369 17.93 -11.20 -5.04
N ASN A 370 19.03 -10.56 -5.43
CA ASN A 370 19.29 -10.10 -6.80
C ASN A 370 18.25 -9.12 -7.38
N VAL A 371 17.45 -8.51 -6.50
CA VAL A 371 16.50 -7.45 -6.84
C VAL A 371 17.08 -6.13 -6.32
N PRO A 372 17.29 -5.11 -7.17
CA PRO A 372 17.83 -3.81 -6.77
C PRO A 372 17.04 -3.17 -5.63
N ILE A 373 17.70 -2.29 -4.87
CA ILE A 373 17.07 -1.62 -3.73
C ILE A 373 16.00 -0.66 -4.27
N TYR A 374 14.76 -0.81 -3.80
CA TYR A 374 13.68 0.16 -3.97
C TYR A 374 12.54 -0.10 -2.96
N HIS A 375 11.53 -0.89 -3.32
CA HIS A 375 10.61 -1.47 -2.32
C HIS A 375 11.29 -2.66 -1.62
N ASN A 376 11.88 -3.56 -2.40
CA ASN A 376 12.72 -4.60 -1.85
C ASN A 376 13.93 -3.95 -1.18
N HIS A 377 14.24 -4.41 0.02
CA HIS A 377 15.35 -3.90 0.83
C HIS A 377 15.20 -2.42 1.20
N GLY A 378 14.00 -1.84 1.08
CA GLY A 378 13.75 -0.42 1.27
C GLY A 378 13.16 -0.07 2.64
N ILE A 379 13.64 1.03 3.23
CA ILE A 379 12.94 1.79 4.29
C ILE A 379 12.34 3.04 3.65
N TRP A 380 11.02 3.19 3.75
CA TRP A 380 10.32 4.37 3.26
C TRP A 380 9.82 5.20 4.44
N PRO A 381 10.18 6.50 4.56
CA PRO A 381 9.81 7.31 5.71
C PRO A 381 8.31 7.42 5.94
N PHE A 382 7.50 7.57 4.89
CA PHE A 382 6.04 7.63 5.07
C PHE A 382 5.47 6.33 5.64
N VAL A 383 5.97 5.17 5.21
CA VAL A 383 5.60 3.87 5.80
C VAL A 383 6.11 3.75 7.24
N SER A 384 7.29 4.32 7.55
CA SER A 384 7.77 4.44 8.93
C SER A 384 6.85 5.31 9.80
N ALA A 385 6.21 6.34 9.23
CA ALA A 385 5.22 7.15 9.92
C ALA A 385 3.88 6.40 10.15
N TYR A 386 3.42 5.59 9.19
CA TYR A 386 2.29 4.67 9.42
C TYR A 386 2.63 3.63 10.49
N ARG A 387 3.84 3.06 10.45
CA ARG A 387 4.33 2.15 11.48
C ARG A 387 4.36 2.80 12.85
N LEU A 388 4.75 4.08 12.93
CA LEU A 388 4.72 4.87 14.15
C LEU A 388 3.29 5.03 14.69
N LYS A 389 2.32 5.39 13.85
CA LYS A 389 0.90 5.50 14.24
C LYS A 389 0.31 4.16 14.72
N ALA A 390 0.64 3.06 14.03
CA ALA A 390 0.25 1.72 14.44
C ALA A 390 0.89 1.31 15.78
N ALA A 391 2.18 1.60 15.97
CA ALA A 391 2.87 1.32 17.23
C ALA A 391 2.34 2.15 18.41
N LYS A 392 1.97 3.42 18.19
CA LYS A 392 1.26 4.27 19.16
C LYS A 392 -0.07 3.64 19.56
N THR A 393 -0.83 3.14 18.58
CA THR A 393 -2.14 2.50 18.79
C THR A 393 -2.01 1.19 19.58
N ALA A 394 -0.99 0.38 19.29
CA ALA A 394 -0.67 -0.84 20.01
C ALA A 394 0.10 -0.61 21.33
N GLU A 395 0.23 0.66 21.76
CA GLU A 395 0.99 1.11 22.92
C GLU A 395 2.45 0.61 23.03
N ASN A 396 3.08 0.19 21.93
CA ASN A 396 4.42 -0.39 21.92
C ASN A 396 5.51 0.70 21.81
N SER A 397 6.06 1.08 22.96
CA SER A 397 7.03 2.18 23.09
C SER A 397 8.37 1.91 22.39
N LYS A 398 8.78 0.64 22.26
CA LYS A 398 10.02 0.28 21.55
C LYS A 398 9.87 0.45 20.04
N ALA A 399 8.76 0.01 19.48
CA ALA A 399 8.44 0.22 18.07
C ALA A 399 8.26 1.71 17.74
N VAL A 400 7.61 2.48 18.64
CA VAL A 400 7.52 3.94 18.53
C VAL A 400 8.93 4.57 18.46
N ASN A 401 9.81 4.24 19.41
CA ASN A 401 11.16 4.80 19.43
C ASN A 401 11.97 4.44 18.18
N SER A 402 11.85 3.21 17.69
CA SER A 402 12.51 2.77 16.45
C SER A 402 12.04 3.56 15.23
N ALA A 403 10.73 3.75 15.07
CA ALA A 403 10.16 4.50 13.97
C ALA A 403 10.54 6.00 14.03
N VAL A 404 10.48 6.62 15.21
CA VAL A 404 10.93 8.00 15.41
C VAL A 404 12.43 8.15 15.11
N HIS A 405 13.26 7.25 15.62
CA HIS A 405 14.69 7.25 15.31
C HIS A 405 14.96 7.10 13.80
N SER A 406 14.21 6.21 13.13
CA SER A 406 14.29 6.01 11.68
C SER A 406 14.04 7.31 10.90
N LEU A 407 12.96 8.02 11.25
CA LEU A 407 12.57 9.29 10.62
C LEU A 407 13.59 10.39 10.91
N VAL A 408 13.94 10.61 12.18
CA VAL A 408 14.82 11.70 12.60
C VAL A 408 16.23 11.53 12.07
N SER A 409 16.84 10.35 12.26
CA SER A 409 18.26 10.13 11.87
C SER A 409 18.47 10.29 10.37
N LYS A 410 17.51 9.84 9.55
CA LYS A 410 17.62 9.90 8.09
C LYS A 410 17.42 11.30 7.57
N ALA A 411 16.41 12.02 8.06
CA ALA A 411 16.21 13.43 7.74
C ALA A 411 17.43 14.27 8.15
N ALA A 412 18.00 14.01 9.33
CA ALA A 412 19.19 14.69 9.83
C ALA A 412 20.40 14.47 8.92
N LEU A 413 20.76 13.21 8.63
CA LEU A 413 21.95 12.91 7.84
C LEU A 413 21.82 13.31 6.38
N ASN A 414 20.62 13.38 5.82
CA ASN A 414 20.41 13.70 4.41
C ASN A 414 19.98 15.15 4.14
N LEU A 415 19.74 15.92 5.20
CA LEU A 415 19.19 17.28 5.14
C LEU A 415 17.95 17.36 4.24
N SER A 416 17.08 16.35 4.33
CA SER A 416 15.87 16.23 3.51
C SER A 416 14.93 15.12 3.98
N ASN A 417 13.62 15.28 3.78
CA ASN A 417 12.65 14.19 3.91
C ASN A 417 12.55 13.41 2.59
N MET A 418 13.53 12.53 2.36
CA MET A 418 13.66 11.75 1.12
C MET A 418 12.60 10.63 1.02
N GLU A 419 12.49 10.07 -0.18
CA GLU A 419 11.52 9.03 -0.51
C GLU A 419 11.85 7.68 0.11
N ASN A 420 13.09 7.20 0.03
CA ASN A 420 13.46 5.87 0.49
C ASN A 420 14.96 5.72 0.81
N TYR A 421 15.30 4.61 1.48
CA TYR A 421 16.65 4.32 1.96
C TYR A 421 16.91 2.81 1.95
N ASP A 422 18.17 2.41 1.89
CA ASP A 422 18.57 1.02 2.05
C ASP A 422 18.32 0.51 3.49
N PHE A 423 17.70 -0.66 3.63
CA PHE A 423 17.39 -1.28 4.92
C PHE A 423 18.65 -1.70 5.69
N ALA A 424 19.66 -2.24 5.00
CA ALA A 424 20.85 -2.78 5.66
C ALA A 424 21.83 -1.68 6.10
N SER A 425 22.07 -0.68 5.24
CA SER A 425 23.04 0.40 5.47
C SER A 425 22.42 1.70 5.97
N GLY A 426 21.13 1.91 5.77
CA GLY A 426 20.44 3.16 6.12
C GLY A 426 20.83 4.36 5.23
N LEU A 427 21.50 4.14 4.10
CA LEU A 427 21.95 5.19 3.18
C LEU A 427 20.90 5.47 2.08
N ALA A 428 20.90 6.70 1.55
CA ALA A 428 20.03 7.13 0.45
C ALA A 428 20.49 6.61 -0.94
N TYR A 429 21.69 6.04 -0.99
CA TYR A 429 22.22 5.17 -2.03
C TYR A 429 23.29 4.27 -1.40
N ALA A 430 23.27 2.98 -1.69
CA ALA A 430 24.15 1.97 -1.15
C ALA A 430 24.47 0.90 -2.18
N GLU A 431 25.65 0.31 -2.03
CA GLU A 431 25.99 -1.00 -2.59
C GLU A 431 26.09 -1.96 -1.40
N SER A 432 25.03 -2.74 -1.17
CA SER A 432 24.92 -3.62 -0.01
C SER A 432 24.38 -4.97 -0.44
N ASN A 433 24.87 -6.06 0.15
CA ASN A 433 24.41 -7.42 -0.15
C ASN A 433 24.44 -7.79 -1.66
N GLY A 434 25.37 -7.22 -2.43
CA GLY A 434 25.49 -7.48 -3.88
C GLY A 434 24.45 -6.80 -4.76
N ILE A 435 23.63 -5.91 -4.20
CA ILE A 435 22.65 -5.09 -4.91
C ILE A 435 22.94 -3.60 -4.68
N SER A 436 22.43 -2.76 -5.57
CA SER A 436 22.59 -1.31 -5.49
C SER A 436 21.26 -0.58 -5.54
N GLY A 437 21.26 0.65 -5.03
CA GLY A 437 20.13 1.56 -5.01
C GLY A 437 19.99 2.28 -3.67
N PRO A 438 18.86 2.93 -3.35
CA PRO A 438 17.63 2.92 -4.13
C PRO A 438 17.77 3.35 -5.60
N VAL A 439 17.11 2.66 -6.52
CA VAL A 439 17.19 2.95 -7.97
C VAL A 439 16.72 4.37 -8.31
N ILE A 440 15.63 4.82 -7.68
CA ILE A 440 15.16 6.21 -7.70
C ILE A 440 14.81 6.65 -6.29
N ASN A 441 15.08 7.92 -6.00
CA ASN A 441 14.86 8.52 -4.69
C ASN A 441 14.66 10.03 -4.87
N SER A 442 13.46 10.53 -4.61
CA SER A 442 13.21 11.98 -4.59
C SER A 442 13.74 12.61 -3.30
N ARG A 443 14.50 13.70 -3.42
CA ARG A 443 15.14 14.39 -2.28
C ARG A 443 14.12 14.89 -1.26
N ARG A 444 13.07 15.57 -1.73
CA ARG A 444 11.85 15.80 -0.96
C ARG A 444 10.70 15.01 -1.59
N GLN A 445 9.98 14.28 -0.77
CA GLN A 445 8.81 13.52 -1.21
C GLN A 445 7.63 13.78 -0.27
N LEU A 446 6.47 14.13 -0.83
CA LEU A 446 5.34 14.72 -0.10
C LEU A 446 4.90 13.87 1.08
N TRP A 447 4.82 12.55 0.91
CA TRP A 447 4.41 11.64 1.99
C TRP A 447 5.45 11.52 3.11
N SER A 448 6.73 11.75 2.81
CA SER A 448 7.83 11.65 3.77
C SER A 448 7.91 12.94 4.57
N VAL A 449 7.72 14.07 3.87
CA VAL A 449 7.53 15.39 4.48
C VAL A 449 6.34 15.36 5.43
N ALA A 450 5.19 14.89 4.97
CA ALA A 450 3.98 14.76 5.78
C ALA A 450 4.20 13.79 6.96
N GLY A 451 4.88 12.66 6.73
CA GLY A 451 5.22 11.71 7.78
C GLY A 451 6.08 12.31 8.90
N TYR A 452 7.02 13.20 8.57
CA TYR A 452 7.82 13.91 9.58
C TYR A 452 6.98 14.93 10.37
N ILE A 453 6.13 15.69 9.67
CA ILE A 453 5.23 16.65 10.31
C ILE A 453 4.25 15.91 11.25
N GLY A 454 3.63 14.82 10.78
CA GLY A 454 2.71 13.98 11.55
C GLY A 454 3.35 13.30 12.76
N MET A 455 4.61 12.86 12.65
CA MET A 455 5.39 12.38 13.80
C MET A 455 5.44 13.41 14.93
N VAL A 456 5.70 14.69 14.60
CA VAL A 456 5.77 15.75 15.62
C VAL A 456 4.38 16.10 16.12
N GLN A 457 3.45 16.45 15.22
CA GLN A 457 2.15 17.00 15.61
C GLN A 457 1.22 15.95 16.21
N GLU A 458 0.97 14.86 15.49
CA GLU A 458 -0.05 13.88 15.83
C GLU A 458 0.47 12.87 16.87
N VAL A 459 1.74 12.47 16.79
CA VAL A 459 2.29 11.43 17.66
C VAL A 459 2.93 12.01 18.92
N ILE A 460 3.97 12.84 18.78
CA ILE A 460 4.70 13.38 19.95
C ILE A 460 3.81 14.34 20.75
N PHE A 461 3.18 15.31 20.09
CA PHE A 461 2.30 16.29 20.75
C PHE A 461 0.84 15.83 20.87
N GLY A 462 0.47 14.76 20.16
CA GLY A 462 -0.85 14.16 20.32
C GLY A 462 -1.99 14.96 19.71
N PHE A 463 -1.71 15.91 18.80
CA PHE A 463 -2.73 16.76 18.20
C PHE A 463 -3.55 15.98 17.16
N GLU A 464 -4.75 15.56 17.56
CA GLU A 464 -5.64 14.72 16.77
C GLU A 464 -6.98 15.46 16.52
N PRO A 465 -7.12 16.16 15.38
CA PRO A 465 -8.39 16.70 14.93
C PRO A 465 -9.46 15.62 14.77
N SER A 466 -10.69 15.98 15.12
CA SER A 466 -11.88 15.17 14.91
C SER A 466 -13.03 16.09 14.48
N TRP A 467 -14.18 15.50 14.14
CA TRP A 467 -15.31 16.20 13.53
C TRP A 467 -15.66 17.50 14.27
N ASN A 468 -15.88 17.51 15.59
CA ASN A 468 -16.25 18.75 16.30
C ASN A 468 -15.40 18.98 17.57
N SER A 469 -14.17 18.49 17.54
CA SER A 469 -13.32 18.37 18.73
C SER A 469 -11.86 18.12 18.35
N ILE A 470 -10.95 18.44 19.26
CA ILE A 470 -9.56 17.97 19.22
C ILE A 470 -9.32 16.99 20.36
N LYS A 471 -8.64 15.89 20.08
CA LYS A 471 -8.03 15.04 21.10
C LYS A 471 -6.56 15.39 21.23
N LEU A 472 -6.07 15.50 22.47
CA LEU A 472 -4.67 15.79 22.80
C LEU A 472 -4.06 14.60 23.55
N ALA A 473 -3.50 13.64 22.83
CA ALA A 473 -2.95 12.41 23.41
C ALA A 473 -1.46 12.22 23.06
N PRO A 474 -0.55 13.01 23.68
CA PRO A 474 0.86 12.94 23.35
C PRO A 474 1.45 11.57 23.72
N TYR A 475 2.31 11.05 22.85
CA TYR A 475 3.06 9.82 23.08
C TYR A 475 4.55 10.16 23.20
N VAL A 476 4.98 10.50 24.41
CA VAL A 476 6.38 10.79 24.74
C VAL A 476 6.98 9.63 25.53
N THR A 477 8.18 9.22 25.16
CA THR A 477 8.93 8.19 25.89
C THR A 477 10.15 8.78 26.60
N GLY A 478 10.69 8.05 27.58
CA GLY A 478 11.98 8.39 28.18
C GLY A 478 13.11 8.50 27.16
N TRP A 479 13.08 7.68 26.09
CA TRP A 479 14.06 7.76 25.01
C TRP A 479 13.98 9.10 24.25
N MET A 480 12.78 9.57 23.90
CA MET A 480 12.61 10.88 23.24
C MET A 480 13.05 12.02 24.17
N HIS A 481 12.68 11.93 25.45
CA HIS A 481 13.07 12.93 26.44
C HIS A 481 14.61 13.03 26.57
N SER A 482 15.32 11.90 26.61
CA SER A 482 16.79 11.88 26.61
C SER A 482 17.39 12.37 25.30
N ASN A 483 16.93 11.84 24.16
CA ASN A 483 17.65 11.94 22.89
C ASN A 483 17.18 13.09 22.00
N LEU A 484 15.87 13.37 21.96
CA LEU A 484 15.32 14.41 21.10
C LEU A 484 15.12 15.73 21.82
N PHE A 485 14.80 15.68 23.12
CA PHE A 485 14.51 16.88 23.91
C PHE A 485 15.68 17.32 24.79
N ASN A 486 16.81 16.59 24.74
CA ASN A 486 18.01 16.90 25.50
C ASN A 486 17.74 17.08 27.01
N GLY A 487 16.84 16.27 27.58
CA GLY A 487 16.45 16.34 28.99
C GLY A 487 15.67 17.60 29.39
N ALA A 488 15.08 18.33 28.44
CA ALA A 488 14.27 19.51 28.75
C ALA A 488 13.02 19.14 29.56
N ASN A 489 12.78 19.87 30.65
CA ASN A 489 11.56 19.72 31.46
C ASN A 489 10.30 20.35 30.82
N LYS A 490 10.46 21.02 29.68
CA LYS A 490 9.38 21.68 28.95
C LYS A 490 9.66 21.69 27.46
N VAL A 491 8.68 21.25 26.68
CA VAL A 491 8.73 21.21 25.21
C VAL A 491 7.44 21.83 24.66
N GLN A 492 7.55 22.64 23.60
CA GLN A 492 6.41 23.40 23.08
C GLN A 492 6.26 23.26 21.57
N LEU A 493 5.03 23.11 21.10
CA LEU A 493 4.62 23.25 19.71
C LEU A 493 3.62 24.40 19.65
N LYS A 494 3.95 25.45 18.92
CA LYS A 494 3.17 26.69 18.88
C LYS A 494 2.66 26.95 17.48
N GLY A 495 1.53 27.65 17.38
CA GLY A 495 1.04 28.16 16.09
C GLY A 495 0.31 27.14 15.22
N LEU A 496 -0.13 25.99 15.76
CA LEU A 496 -0.98 25.07 14.99
C LEU A 496 -2.32 25.74 14.68
N GLU A 497 -2.80 25.57 13.45
CA GLU A 497 -4.13 26.05 13.06
C GLU A 497 -5.18 24.95 13.23
N TYR A 498 -6.34 25.31 13.76
CA TYR A 498 -7.52 24.45 13.82
C TYR A 498 -8.79 25.28 13.71
N HIS A 499 -9.50 25.15 12.60
CA HIS A 499 -10.77 25.84 12.36
C HIS A 499 -10.66 27.37 12.58
N GLY A 500 -9.60 27.99 12.06
CA GLY A 500 -9.33 29.42 12.24
C GLY A 500 -8.89 29.83 13.66
N LYS A 501 -8.60 28.86 14.55
CA LYS A 501 -8.07 29.08 15.90
C LYS A 501 -6.61 28.67 15.95
N ILE A 502 -5.84 29.35 16.80
CA ILE A 502 -4.44 29.01 17.07
C ILE A 502 -4.35 28.11 18.29
N ILE A 503 -3.64 27.00 18.15
CA ILE A 503 -3.39 26.00 19.18
C ILE A 503 -1.90 25.99 19.53
N ASN A 504 -1.60 26.22 20.80
CA ASN A 504 -0.26 26.07 21.36
C ASN A 504 -0.28 24.95 22.39
N ILE A 505 0.63 24.00 22.29
CA ILE A 505 0.72 22.85 23.18
C ILE A 505 2.07 22.91 23.90
N THR A 506 2.02 22.91 25.22
CA THR A 506 3.18 22.80 26.10
C THR A 506 3.12 21.45 26.82
N LEU A 507 4.15 20.64 26.66
CA LEU A 507 4.37 19.42 27.42
C LEU A 507 5.34 19.73 28.57
N ASN A 508 4.87 19.59 29.81
CA ASN A 508 5.71 19.67 31.01
C ASN A 508 6.19 18.25 31.35
N LEU A 509 7.49 18.02 31.21
CA LEU A 509 8.14 16.72 31.34
C LEU A 509 8.73 16.53 32.75
N PRO A 510 8.97 15.28 33.20
CA PRO A 510 9.70 15.01 34.44
C PRO A 510 11.07 15.70 34.46
N GLU A 511 11.62 15.99 35.65
CA GLU A 511 12.93 16.66 35.76
C GLU A 511 14.09 15.84 35.18
N LYS A 512 13.97 14.52 35.18
CA LYS A 512 14.97 13.59 34.67
C LYS A 512 14.33 12.62 33.68
N PRO A 513 14.99 12.31 32.56
CA PRO A 513 14.55 11.22 31.70
C PRO A 513 14.52 9.90 32.47
N SER A 514 13.40 9.20 32.45
CA SER A 514 13.31 7.82 32.96
C SER A 514 13.84 6.83 31.93
N HIS A 515 14.51 5.77 32.40
CA HIS A 515 15.23 4.82 31.55
C HIS A 515 14.34 3.80 30.81
N SER A 516 13.02 3.81 30.95
CA SER A 516 12.12 3.07 30.03
C SER A 516 10.65 3.38 30.28
N SER A 517 9.90 3.43 29.15
CA SER A 517 8.45 3.56 28.95
C SER A 517 7.90 4.94 28.53
N ARG A 518 6.69 4.87 27.96
CA ARG A 518 5.81 5.99 27.66
C ARG A 518 5.48 6.74 28.94
N TYR A 519 5.49 8.07 28.89
CA TYR A 519 5.05 8.91 30.00
C TYR A 519 3.54 8.90 30.17
N ASN A 520 3.09 8.95 31.42
CA ASN A 520 1.68 9.00 31.75
C ASN A 520 1.15 10.42 31.57
N LEU A 521 -0.08 10.54 31.05
CA LEU A 521 -0.81 11.80 30.99
C LEU A 521 -1.37 12.11 32.38
N GLU A 522 -0.81 13.08 33.10
CA GLU A 522 -1.20 13.40 34.48
C GLU A 522 -2.33 14.42 34.53
N SER A 523 -2.18 15.53 33.82
CA SER A 523 -3.18 16.60 33.80
C SER A 523 -3.08 17.45 32.55
N ILE A 524 -4.17 18.14 32.22
CA ILE A 524 -4.26 19.09 31.11
C ILE A 524 -4.95 20.37 31.55
N LYS A 525 -4.42 21.52 31.13
CA LYS A 525 -5.05 22.83 31.27
C LYS A 525 -5.29 23.46 29.90
N LEU A 526 -6.37 24.23 29.78
CA LEU A 526 -6.66 25.11 28.64
C LEU A 526 -6.78 26.54 29.16
N ASN A 527 -5.91 27.44 28.69
CA ASN A 527 -5.87 28.84 29.10
C ASN A 527 -5.84 28.99 30.63
N SER A 528 -4.94 28.24 31.28
CA SER A 528 -4.78 28.11 32.75
C SER A 528 -5.89 27.36 33.50
N ASN A 529 -7.02 27.03 32.86
CA ASN A 529 -8.13 26.32 33.49
C ASN A 529 -7.94 24.80 33.38
N GLN A 530 -8.12 24.08 34.49
CA GLN A 530 -8.03 22.62 34.52
C GLN A 530 -9.11 21.96 33.66
N LEU A 531 -8.72 20.93 32.90
CA LEU A 531 -9.62 20.07 32.16
C LEU A 531 -9.70 18.68 32.80
N ASN A 532 -10.86 18.03 32.64
CA ASN A 532 -11.11 16.65 33.09
C ASN A 532 -10.98 15.62 31.96
N SER A 533 -10.69 16.07 30.74
CA SER A 533 -10.58 15.21 29.56
C SER A 533 -9.56 15.79 28.59
N PHE A 534 -8.87 14.89 27.90
CA PHE A 534 -7.99 15.19 26.77
C PHE A 534 -8.74 15.29 25.44
N HIS A 535 -10.06 15.14 25.47
CA HIS A 535 -10.95 15.41 24.34
C HIS A 535 -11.67 16.75 24.58
N ILE A 536 -11.45 17.71 23.68
CA ILE A 536 -11.91 19.09 23.83
C ILE A 536 -12.85 19.42 22.68
N ASN A 537 -14.12 19.65 23.01
CA ASN A 537 -15.09 20.19 22.07
C ASN A 537 -14.68 21.58 21.60
N GLU A 538 -14.90 21.84 20.32
CA GLU A 538 -14.48 23.09 19.67
C GLU A 538 -15.07 24.35 20.34
N ASN A 539 -16.30 24.26 20.86
CA ASN A 539 -16.98 25.37 21.53
C ASN A 539 -16.27 25.89 22.80
N ARG A 540 -15.31 25.13 23.34
CA ARG A 540 -14.47 25.55 24.48
C ARG A 540 -13.25 26.37 24.05
N LEU A 541 -12.94 26.40 22.76
CA LEU A 541 -11.74 27.01 22.22
C LEU A 541 -11.95 28.48 21.89
N SER A 542 -11.05 29.31 22.38
CA SER A 542 -10.92 30.74 22.03
C SER A 542 -10.20 30.92 20.69
N LYS A 543 -10.00 32.16 20.23
CA LYS A 543 -9.23 32.43 19.00
C LYS A 543 -7.77 31.96 19.12
N VAL A 544 -7.20 32.08 20.30
CA VAL A 544 -5.85 31.58 20.64
C VAL A 544 -5.98 30.73 21.90
N ASN A 545 -5.37 29.54 21.88
CA ASN A 545 -5.49 28.55 22.93
C ASN A 545 -4.10 28.11 23.38
N SER A 546 -3.90 28.01 24.69
CA SER A 546 -2.70 27.45 25.29
C SER A 546 -3.07 26.21 26.10
N PHE A 547 -2.60 25.07 25.64
CA PHE A 547 -2.68 23.81 26.34
C PHE A 547 -1.39 23.56 27.12
N GLU A 548 -1.54 23.18 28.39
CA GLU A 548 -0.44 22.71 29.21
C GLU A 548 -0.74 21.29 29.68
N ILE A 549 0.05 20.33 29.21
CA ILE A 549 -0.09 18.92 29.53
C ILE A 549 1.07 18.53 30.43
N ARG A 550 0.77 18.04 31.63
CA ARG A 550 1.78 17.53 32.56
C ARG A 550 1.95 16.03 32.34
N LEU A 551 3.19 15.62 32.15
CA LEU A 551 3.60 14.24 31.95
C LEU A 551 4.38 13.76 33.17
N SER A 552 4.00 12.60 33.70
CA SER A 552 4.71 11.96 34.79
C SER A 552 5.45 10.71 34.32
N ALA A 553 6.43 10.27 35.10
CA ALA A 553 7.19 9.07 34.79
C ALA A 553 6.24 7.88 34.64
N GLY A 554 6.41 7.14 33.53
CA GLY A 554 5.69 5.90 33.29
C GLY A 554 6.25 4.72 34.07
N SER A 555 5.47 3.63 34.10
CA SER A 555 5.96 2.33 34.59
C SER A 555 6.87 1.70 33.55
N PRO A 556 8.00 1.04 33.91
CA PRO A 556 8.89 0.40 32.94
C PRO A 556 8.15 -0.49 31.96
N SER A 557 8.44 -0.33 30.66
CA SER A 557 7.76 -1.04 29.59
C SER A 557 8.32 -2.47 29.47
N ARG A 558 7.43 -3.44 29.27
CA ARG A 558 7.76 -4.84 28.94
C ARG A 558 7.67 -5.12 27.45
N ASP A 559 7.50 -4.08 26.63
CA ASP A 559 7.28 -4.21 25.19
C ASP A 559 8.44 -4.97 24.55
N LYS A 560 8.12 -5.75 23.53
CA LYS A 560 9.10 -6.45 22.71
C LYS A 560 9.13 -5.82 21.31
N ILE A 561 10.25 -5.98 20.64
CA ILE A 561 10.40 -5.67 19.21
C ILE A 561 11.30 -6.74 18.59
N ASN A 562 10.89 -7.29 17.45
CA ASN A 562 11.64 -8.29 16.72
C ASN A 562 12.81 -7.61 16.01
N THR A 563 14.02 -7.89 16.50
CA THR A 563 15.23 -7.17 16.08
C THR A 563 16.10 -8.06 15.25
N VAL A 564 16.44 -7.56 14.07
CA VAL A 564 17.32 -8.26 13.14
C VAL A 564 18.72 -7.65 13.28
N GLU A 565 19.58 -8.34 14.04
CA GLU A 565 20.96 -7.90 14.25
C GLU A 565 21.83 -8.10 13.01
N LYS A 566 21.71 -9.26 12.36
CA LYS A 566 22.43 -9.60 11.13
C LYS A 566 21.60 -9.23 9.90
N LEU A 567 21.95 -8.11 9.27
CA LEU A 567 21.27 -7.58 8.08
C LEU A 567 21.83 -8.17 6.77
N SER A 568 22.04 -9.49 6.73
CA SER A 568 22.55 -10.23 5.57
C SER A 568 22.21 -11.72 5.61
N GLY A 569 22.34 -12.39 4.46
CA GLY A 569 22.16 -13.83 4.31
C GLY A 569 20.71 -14.31 4.53
N SER A 570 20.55 -15.57 4.92
CA SER A 570 19.26 -16.23 5.19
C SER A 570 18.41 -15.52 6.24
N THR A 571 19.03 -14.72 7.12
CA THR A 571 18.35 -13.92 8.15
C THR A 571 17.37 -12.90 7.55
N ILE A 572 17.71 -12.28 6.42
CA ILE A 572 16.87 -11.23 5.80
C ILE A 572 16.31 -11.63 4.44
N PHE A 573 16.99 -12.53 3.73
CA PHE A 573 16.58 -12.94 2.39
C PHE A 573 15.75 -14.22 2.43
N ALA A 574 14.74 -14.28 1.56
CA ALA A 574 14.13 -15.54 1.16
C ALA A 574 15.08 -16.38 0.29
N PRO A 575 14.94 -17.71 0.29
CA PRO A 575 15.57 -18.58 -0.71
C PRO A 575 14.96 -18.33 -2.10
N GLU A 576 15.63 -18.81 -3.15
CA GLU A 576 15.13 -18.68 -4.52
C GLU A 576 13.85 -19.49 -4.73
N THR A 577 12.89 -18.91 -5.44
CA THR A 577 11.63 -19.60 -5.80
C THR A 577 11.92 -20.78 -6.71
N PRO A 578 11.39 -21.99 -6.44
CA PRO A 578 11.52 -23.13 -7.34
C PRO A 578 11.01 -22.80 -8.74
N LYS A 579 11.74 -23.23 -9.76
CA LYS A 579 11.45 -23.03 -11.18
C LYS A 579 11.23 -24.37 -11.88
N ASP A 580 10.72 -24.32 -13.11
CA ASP A 580 10.52 -25.48 -13.98
C ASP A 580 9.85 -26.64 -13.25
N VAL A 581 8.83 -26.31 -12.44
CA VAL A 581 8.01 -27.31 -11.77
C VAL A 581 7.26 -28.10 -12.83
N SER A 582 7.28 -29.42 -12.73
CA SER A 582 6.53 -30.32 -13.62
C SER A 582 5.83 -31.40 -12.80
N ALA A 583 4.73 -31.90 -13.34
CA ALA A 583 4.00 -33.04 -12.82
C ALA A 583 3.96 -34.14 -13.89
N GLU A 584 4.40 -35.34 -13.52
CA GLU A 584 4.44 -36.52 -14.38
C GLU A 584 3.67 -37.67 -13.72
N SER A 585 3.11 -38.58 -14.51
CA SER A 585 2.51 -39.81 -13.97
C SER A 585 3.56 -40.91 -13.88
N GLU A 586 3.78 -41.43 -12.68
CA GLU A 586 4.69 -42.54 -12.40
C GLU A 586 4.00 -43.55 -11.48
N PHE A 587 3.90 -44.81 -11.92
CA PHE A 587 3.18 -45.88 -11.20
C PHE A 587 1.72 -45.53 -10.85
N GLY A 588 1.05 -44.73 -11.68
CA GLY A 588 -0.33 -44.28 -11.44
C GLY A 588 -0.46 -43.18 -10.40
N LEU A 589 0.65 -42.63 -9.90
CA LEU A 589 0.72 -41.50 -8.99
C LEU A 589 1.32 -40.29 -9.70
N VAL A 590 1.16 -39.11 -9.10
CA VAL A 590 1.79 -37.87 -9.54
C VAL A 590 3.17 -37.78 -8.90
N HIS A 591 4.19 -37.63 -9.74
CA HIS A 591 5.55 -37.34 -9.37
C HIS A 591 5.90 -35.92 -9.81
N LEU A 592 6.25 -35.07 -8.84
CA LEU A 592 6.68 -33.70 -9.08
C LEU A 592 8.21 -33.63 -9.16
N LYS A 593 8.69 -32.81 -10.08
CA LYS A 593 10.10 -32.42 -10.20
C LYS A 593 10.18 -30.90 -10.33
N TRP A 594 11.27 -30.31 -9.86
CA TRP A 594 11.52 -28.88 -9.99
C TRP A 594 13.01 -28.57 -10.00
N GLN A 595 13.36 -27.36 -10.42
CA GLN A 595 14.69 -26.80 -10.23
C GLN A 595 14.69 -25.91 -8.99
N GLY A 596 15.51 -26.27 -8.02
CA GLY A 596 15.65 -25.52 -6.77
C GLY A 596 17.12 -25.24 -6.44
N GLN A 597 17.35 -24.30 -5.53
CA GLN A 597 18.68 -23.89 -5.12
C GLN A 597 19.38 -25.04 -4.37
N GLU A 598 20.56 -25.45 -4.82
CA GLU A 598 21.35 -26.47 -4.12
C GLU A 598 21.90 -25.92 -2.80
N SER A 599 21.32 -26.37 -1.68
CA SER A 599 21.80 -26.01 -0.33
C SER A 599 21.28 -26.99 0.71
N SER A 600 22.14 -27.42 1.63
CA SER A 600 21.74 -28.24 2.79
C SER A 600 20.92 -27.47 3.83
N ASN A 601 20.76 -26.15 3.67
CA ASN A 601 19.93 -25.31 4.52
C ASN A 601 18.57 -24.98 3.89
N ILE A 602 18.23 -25.58 2.74
CA ILE A 602 16.95 -25.33 2.06
C ILE A 602 16.16 -26.62 2.01
N TYR A 603 14.90 -26.55 2.42
CA TYR A 603 13.90 -27.57 2.15
C TYR A 603 12.72 -26.97 1.39
N TYR A 604 11.88 -27.85 0.84
CA TYR A 604 10.71 -27.48 0.05
C TYR A 604 9.41 -27.89 0.74
N ARG A 605 8.38 -27.08 0.50
CA ARG A 605 6.97 -27.36 0.80
C ARG A 605 6.21 -27.54 -0.49
N VAL A 606 5.36 -28.56 -0.53
CA VAL A 606 4.50 -28.87 -1.68
C VAL A 606 3.06 -28.61 -1.29
N TYR A 607 2.37 -27.84 -2.13
CA TYR A 607 0.96 -27.54 -2.01
C TYR A 607 0.18 -28.26 -3.10
N ARG A 608 -0.98 -28.82 -2.74
CA ARG A 608 -1.96 -29.38 -3.67
C ARG A 608 -3.30 -28.70 -3.44
N ASN A 609 -3.86 -28.10 -4.48
CA ASN A 609 -5.13 -27.34 -4.41
C ASN A 609 -5.15 -26.26 -3.32
N GLY A 610 -4.00 -25.67 -2.99
CA GLY A 610 -3.87 -24.66 -1.94
C GLY A 610 -3.49 -25.20 -0.55
N GLU A 611 -3.64 -26.51 -0.33
CA GLU A 611 -3.33 -27.16 0.94
C GLU A 611 -1.91 -27.72 0.99
N LEU A 612 -1.25 -27.63 2.15
CA LEU A 612 0.10 -28.17 2.35
C LEU A 612 0.04 -29.71 2.44
N VAL A 613 0.59 -30.41 1.44
CA VAL A 613 0.57 -31.88 1.37
C VAL A 613 1.94 -32.53 1.66
N ALA A 614 3.02 -31.75 1.59
CA ALA A 614 4.34 -32.19 2.01
C ALA A 614 5.17 -31.03 2.55
N ASP A 615 5.93 -31.29 3.60
CA ASP A 615 6.85 -30.35 4.23
C ASP A 615 8.22 -31.03 4.41
N ARG A 616 9.27 -30.21 4.54
CA ARG A 616 10.65 -30.67 4.77
C ARG A 616 11.16 -31.65 3.70
N ILE A 617 10.82 -31.40 2.44
CA ILE A 617 11.39 -32.13 1.30
C ILE A 617 12.77 -31.58 0.98
N TRP A 618 13.80 -32.41 1.04
CA TRP A 618 15.20 -31.99 0.78
C TRP A 618 15.66 -32.27 -0.65
N ALA A 619 14.93 -33.11 -1.38
CA ALA A 619 15.17 -33.40 -2.78
C ALA A 619 14.44 -32.38 -3.68
N ASN A 620 14.89 -32.28 -4.93
CA ASN A 620 14.22 -31.49 -5.98
C ASN A 620 13.09 -32.28 -6.68
N SER A 621 12.52 -33.26 -5.98
CA SER A 621 11.40 -34.06 -6.44
C SER A 621 10.62 -34.62 -5.27
N TRP A 622 9.34 -34.90 -5.49
CA TRP A 622 8.47 -35.54 -4.52
C TRP A 622 7.32 -36.26 -5.19
N ARG A 623 6.98 -37.45 -4.69
CA ARG A 623 5.84 -38.24 -5.18
C ARG A 623 4.67 -38.11 -4.22
N ASP A 624 3.51 -37.73 -4.75
CA ASP A 624 2.28 -37.69 -3.98
C ASP A 624 1.67 -39.09 -3.88
N ASN A 625 1.83 -39.75 -2.73
CA ASN A 625 1.27 -41.08 -2.52
C ASN A 625 -0.26 -41.10 -2.42
N ASN A 626 -0.92 -39.94 -2.32
CA ASN A 626 -2.36 -39.78 -2.22
C ASN A 626 -2.96 -39.20 -3.52
N SER A 627 -2.31 -39.43 -4.66
CA SER A 627 -2.68 -38.83 -5.94
C SER A 627 -3.23 -39.81 -6.97
N ALA A 628 -3.51 -41.07 -6.61
CA ALA A 628 -4.00 -42.08 -7.55
C ALA A 628 -5.29 -41.67 -8.31
N GLY A 629 -6.10 -40.77 -7.73
CA GLY A 629 -7.33 -40.24 -8.30
C GLY A 629 -7.17 -39.10 -9.31
N PHE A 630 -5.95 -38.64 -9.62
CA PHE A 630 -5.72 -37.40 -10.40
C PHE A 630 -6.35 -37.38 -11.80
N LYS A 631 -6.75 -38.53 -12.36
CA LYS A 631 -7.46 -38.62 -13.65
C LYS A 631 -8.96 -38.29 -13.54
N TYR A 632 -9.52 -38.41 -12.33
CA TYR A 632 -10.94 -38.23 -12.04
C TYR A 632 -11.20 -37.02 -11.15
N THR A 633 -10.19 -36.60 -10.37
CA THR A 633 -10.23 -35.40 -9.54
C THR A 633 -9.11 -34.44 -9.96
N PRO A 634 -9.40 -33.16 -10.24
CA PRO A 634 -8.39 -32.18 -10.61
C PRO A 634 -7.40 -31.90 -9.47
N TYR A 635 -6.11 -32.11 -9.73
CA TYR A 635 -5.04 -31.73 -8.80
C TYR A 635 -4.11 -30.69 -9.44
N TYR A 636 -3.90 -29.60 -8.72
CA TYR A 636 -2.95 -28.56 -9.05
C TYR A 636 -1.86 -28.53 -8.00
N TYR A 637 -0.60 -28.40 -8.40
CA TYR A 637 0.55 -28.38 -7.50
C TYR A 637 1.35 -27.09 -7.59
N ALA A 638 1.99 -26.74 -6.48
CA ALA A 638 2.93 -25.64 -6.36
C ALA A 638 4.00 -25.98 -5.32
N VAL A 639 5.17 -25.35 -5.43
CA VAL A 639 6.29 -25.59 -4.53
C VAL A 639 6.86 -24.25 -4.07
N CYS A 640 7.22 -24.13 -2.79
CA CYS A 640 8.07 -23.05 -2.29
C CYS A 640 9.29 -23.63 -1.57
N SER A 641 10.36 -22.83 -1.50
CA SER A 641 11.56 -23.14 -0.75
C SER A 641 11.57 -22.38 0.57
N VAL A 642 12.20 -22.96 1.59
CA VAL A 642 12.30 -22.41 2.95
C VAL A 642 13.72 -22.57 3.45
N PHE A 643 14.29 -21.51 4.02
CA PHE A 643 15.54 -21.62 4.78
C PHE A 643 15.28 -22.29 6.12
N ASN A 644 15.99 -23.37 6.42
CA ASN A 644 15.79 -24.15 7.66
C ASN A 644 16.22 -23.40 8.92
N ASP A 645 17.21 -22.50 8.82
CA ASP A 645 17.72 -21.71 9.93
C ASP A 645 16.83 -20.51 10.29
N SER A 646 16.32 -19.78 9.29
CA SER A 646 15.54 -18.55 9.51
C SER A 646 14.02 -18.71 9.36
N GLY A 647 13.56 -19.77 8.68
CA GLY A 647 12.16 -19.93 8.29
C GLY A 647 11.70 -18.99 7.16
N ASN A 648 12.58 -18.13 6.63
CA ASN A 648 12.23 -17.25 5.51
C ASN A 648 11.86 -18.10 4.29
N THR A 649 10.71 -17.79 3.71
CA THR A 649 10.07 -18.58 2.65
C THR A 649 10.09 -17.80 1.33
N SER A 650 10.35 -18.48 0.22
CA SER A 650 10.29 -17.90 -1.13
C SER A 650 8.87 -17.49 -1.51
N HIS A 651 8.71 -16.87 -2.69
CA HIS A 651 7.39 -16.92 -3.33
C HIS A 651 7.04 -18.35 -3.73
N ILE A 652 5.75 -18.60 -4.00
CA ILE A 652 5.29 -19.86 -4.57
C ILE A 652 5.69 -19.95 -6.06
N SER A 653 5.98 -21.16 -6.54
CA SER A 653 6.27 -21.44 -7.94
C SER A 653 5.08 -21.17 -8.86
N GLU A 654 5.28 -21.37 -10.16
CA GLU A 654 4.15 -21.56 -11.08
C GLU A 654 3.33 -22.79 -10.70
N TYR A 655 2.04 -22.74 -11.03
CA TYR A 655 1.09 -23.81 -10.74
C TYR A 655 1.00 -24.79 -11.90
N VAL A 656 1.19 -26.06 -11.60
CA VAL A 656 1.13 -27.14 -12.58
C VAL A 656 -0.05 -28.07 -12.33
N PRO A 657 -0.87 -28.37 -13.35
CA PRO A 657 -1.91 -29.38 -13.22
C PRO A 657 -1.28 -30.78 -13.32
N ALA A 658 -1.88 -31.76 -12.66
CA ALA A 658 -1.40 -33.15 -12.72
C ALA A 658 -1.74 -33.85 -14.04
N ALA A 659 -2.74 -33.34 -14.76
CA ALA A 659 -3.12 -33.76 -16.11
C ALA A 659 -3.76 -32.57 -16.86
N ASP A 660 -4.06 -32.74 -18.15
CA ASP A 660 -4.84 -31.74 -18.87
C ASP A 660 -6.33 -31.85 -18.52
N TYR A 661 -6.76 -30.96 -17.62
CA TYR A 661 -8.16 -30.83 -17.22
C TYR A 661 -8.94 -29.80 -18.04
N SER A 662 -8.26 -29.04 -18.90
CA SER A 662 -8.87 -27.88 -19.54
C SER A 662 -9.83 -28.29 -20.66
N VAL A 663 -10.87 -27.48 -20.85
CA VAL A 663 -11.65 -27.43 -22.07
C VAL A 663 -11.34 -26.10 -22.74
N GLU A 664 -10.90 -26.14 -23.99
CA GLU A 664 -10.55 -24.96 -24.78
C GLU A 664 -11.49 -24.88 -25.99
N VAL A 665 -11.95 -23.66 -26.28
CA VAL A 665 -12.67 -23.35 -27.52
C VAL A 665 -11.83 -22.33 -28.27
N GLU A 666 -11.38 -22.68 -29.47
CA GLU A 666 -10.56 -21.81 -30.31
C GLU A 666 -11.41 -20.71 -30.95
N ALA A 667 -10.81 -19.55 -31.28
CA ALA A 667 -11.52 -18.44 -31.91
C ALA A 667 -12.25 -18.85 -33.21
N SER A 668 -11.70 -19.80 -33.97
CA SER A 668 -12.34 -20.36 -35.18
C SER A 668 -13.62 -21.15 -34.92
N GLN A 669 -13.88 -21.53 -33.67
CA GLN A 669 -15.09 -22.22 -33.22
C GLN A 669 -16.09 -21.26 -32.56
N MET A 670 -15.74 -19.98 -32.43
CA MET A 670 -16.59 -18.96 -31.84
C MET A 670 -17.30 -18.14 -32.93
N GLN A 671 -18.40 -17.52 -32.57
CA GLN A 671 -19.11 -16.54 -33.38
C GLN A 671 -18.80 -15.14 -32.85
N ASN A 672 -18.58 -14.17 -33.73
CA ASN A 672 -18.33 -12.78 -33.33
C ASN A 672 -19.23 -11.80 -34.07
N LYS A 673 -19.62 -10.74 -33.36
CA LYS A 673 -20.19 -9.52 -33.93
C LYS A 673 -19.20 -8.39 -33.68
N GLY A 674 -18.77 -7.74 -34.75
CA GLY A 674 -17.67 -6.77 -34.70
C GLY A 674 -16.30 -7.44 -34.53
N GLY A 675 -15.23 -6.71 -34.87
CA GLY A 675 -13.91 -7.31 -35.08
C GLY A 675 -13.90 -8.31 -36.24
N TYR A 676 -12.76 -8.93 -36.50
CA TYR A 676 -12.64 -9.98 -37.53
C TYR A 676 -11.66 -11.07 -37.10
N LEU A 677 -11.97 -12.31 -37.46
CA LEU A 677 -11.12 -13.48 -37.21
C LEU A 677 -9.89 -13.43 -38.12
N VAL A 678 -8.70 -13.61 -37.55
CA VAL A 678 -7.43 -13.62 -38.26
C VAL A 678 -6.74 -14.97 -38.12
N ASN A 679 -6.44 -15.60 -39.26
CA ASN A 679 -5.72 -16.87 -39.37
C ASN A 679 -6.30 -17.98 -38.48
N ASP A 680 -7.62 -18.01 -38.31
CA ASP A 680 -8.33 -18.94 -37.41
C ASP A 680 -7.86 -18.91 -35.94
N HIS A 681 -7.09 -17.89 -35.56
CA HIS A 681 -6.38 -17.82 -34.28
C HIS A 681 -7.01 -16.83 -33.30
N HIS A 682 -7.45 -15.66 -33.74
CA HIS A 682 -7.95 -14.62 -32.84
C HIS A 682 -8.82 -13.57 -33.52
N PHE A 683 -9.62 -12.85 -32.73
CA PHE A 683 -10.36 -11.68 -33.19
C PHE A 683 -9.53 -10.41 -33.04
N GLU A 684 -9.25 -9.71 -34.13
CA GLU A 684 -8.66 -8.37 -34.11
C GLU A 684 -9.72 -7.27 -34.15
N ASN A 685 -9.32 -6.05 -33.75
CA ASN A 685 -10.19 -4.85 -33.75
C ASN A 685 -11.51 -5.07 -32.99
N TRP A 686 -11.48 -5.94 -31.97
CA TRP A 686 -12.61 -6.27 -31.14
C TRP A 686 -12.56 -5.53 -29.80
N GLY A 687 -13.74 -5.19 -29.25
CA GLY A 687 -13.87 -4.51 -27.96
C GLY A 687 -14.46 -3.09 -28.01
N LYS A 688 -15.28 -2.76 -29.02
CA LYS A 688 -16.17 -1.58 -28.99
C LYS A 688 -17.52 -1.94 -28.37
N SER A 689 -18.27 -0.94 -27.94
CA SER A 689 -19.68 -1.10 -27.57
C SER A 689 -20.47 -1.77 -28.71
N GLY A 690 -21.31 -2.76 -28.35
CA GLY A 690 -22.09 -3.58 -29.29
C GLY A 690 -21.33 -4.72 -29.97
N HIS A 691 -20.02 -4.88 -29.71
CA HIS A 691 -19.29 -6.08 -30.11
C HIS A 691 -19.58 -7.25 -29.15
N GLU A 692 -19.69 -8.45 -29.70
CA GLU A 692 -20.03 -9.68 -28.97
C GLU A 692 -19.17 -10.84 -29.46
N ILE A 693 -18.83 -11.77 -28.57
CA ILE A 693 -18.29 -13.10 -28.90
C ILE A 693 -19.16 -14.14 -28.21
N GLU A 694 -19.60 -15.14 -28.97
CA GLU A 694 -20.42 -16.25 -28.50
C GLU A 694 -19.75 -17.59 -28.78
N CYS A 695 -19.84 -18.52 -27.84
CA CYS A 695 -19.42 -19.89 -28.06
C CYS A 695 -20.12 -20.87 -27.12
N GLU A 696 -19.92 -22.16 -27.37
CA GLU A 696 -20.46 -23.23 -26.54
C GLU A 696 -19.35 -24.19 -26.12
N PHE A 697 -19.48 -24.76 -24.92
CA PHE A 697 -18.58 -25.82 -24.45
C PHE A 697 -19.32 -26.81 -23.55
N THR A 698 -18.71 -27.98 -23.34
CA THR A 698 -19.19 -28.99 -22.38
C THR A 698 -18.04 -29.35 -21.44
N PRO A 699 -18.18 -29.16 -20.11
CA PRO A 699 -17.10 -29.38 -19.16
C PRO A 699 -16.82 -30.88 -18.98
N LYS A 700 -15.55 -31.21 -18.70
CA LYS A 700 -15.09 -32.58 -18.44
C LYS A 700 -15.42 -33.06 -17.02
N PHE A 701 -15.67 -32.12 -16.09
CA PHE A 701 -15.91 -32.35 -14.67
C PHE A 701 -17.15 -31.58 -14.21
N SER A 702 -17.77 -32.03 -13.12
CA SER A 702 -18.77 -31.24 -12.38
C SER A 702 -18.10 -30.48 -11.24
N GLY A 703 -18.71 -29.38 -10.79
CA GLY A 703 -18.26 -28.56 -9.67
C GLY A 703 -17.91 -27.13 -10.08
N LEU A 704 -17.18 -26.43 -9.20
CA LEU A 704 -16.71 -25.07 -9.43
C LEU A 704 -15.63 -25.05 -10.52
N HIS A 705 -15.77 -24.17 -11.51
CA HIS A 705 -14.82 -23.97 -12.60
C HIS A 705 -14.36 -22.52 -12.66
N ARG A 706 -13.14 -22.33 -13.18
CA ARG A 706 -12.60 -21.04 -13.61
C ARG A 706 -12.81 -20.89 -15.10
N ILE A 707 -13.44 -19.79 -15.48
CA ILE A 707 -13.71 -19.44 -16.88
C ILE A 707 -12.92 -18.17 -17.19
N TYR A 708 -12.08 -18.24 -18.23
CA TYR A 708 -11.23 -17.13 -18.66
C TYR A 708 -10.96 -17.23 -20.15
N VAL A 709 -10.33 -16.20 -20.72
CA VAL A 709 -9.93 -16.19 -22.12
C VAL A 709 -8.42 -16.08 -22.24
N LYS A 710 -7.88 -16.66 -23.31
CA LYS A 710 -6.55 -16.35 -23.78
C LYS A 710 -6.64 -15.11 -24.66
N TYR A 711 -5.88 -14.08 -24.32
CA TYR A 711 -6.02 -12.76 -24.91
C TYR A 711 -4.67 -12.09 -25.16
N SER A 712 -4.69 -11.04 -25.97
CA SER A 712 -3.60 -10.08 -26.12
C SER A 712 -4.14 -8.65 -26.02
N ASN A 713 -3.41 -7.79 -25.31
CA ASN A 713 -3.70 -6.36 -25.19
C ASN A 713 -2.39 -5.58 -25.33
N GLY A 714 -2.01 -5.26 -26.56
CA GLY A 714 -0.81 -4.48 -26.84
C GLY A 714 -1.05 -2.97 -26.81
N ALA A 715 -2.05 -2.45 -26.09
CA ALA A 715 -2.40 -1.03 -26.13
C ALA A 715 -1.28 -0.11 -25.61
N PHE A 716 -0.48 -0.57 -24.64
CA PHE A 716 0.68 0.14 -24.11
C PHE A 716 1.66 -0.81 -23.38
N GLY A 717 2.66 -0.25 -22.69
CA GLY A 717 3.61 -1.02 -21.87
C GLY A 717 2.96 -1.66 -20.64
N ILE A 718 3.50 -2.80 -20.20
CA ILE A 718 2.98 -3.60 -19.09
C ILE A 718 3.06 -2.92 -17.71
N ASN A 719 3.90 -1.90 -17.54
CA ASN A 719 4.10 -1.18 -16.29
C ASN A 719 3.39 0.19 -16.24
N SER A 720 2.55 0.53 -17.22
CA SER A 720 1.89 1.83 -17.29
C SER A 720 0.62 1.80 -18.16
N GLY A 721 0.04 2.98 -18.41
CA GLY A 721 -1.13 3.20 -19.25
C GLY A 721 -2.46 3.20 -18.49
N ILE A 722 -3.55 3.32 -19.24
CA ILE A 722 -4.93 3.52 -18.73
C ILE A 722 -5.98 2.63 -19.42
N THR A 723 -5.51 1.63 -20.18
CA THR A 723 -6.30 0.86 -21.16
C THR A 723 -6.31 -0.64 -20.85
N CYS A 724 -6.38 -1.00 -19.57
CA CYS A 724 -6.69 -2.38 -19.18
C CYS A 724 -8.05 -2.77 -19.77
N ALA A 725 -8.11 -3.86 -20.54
CA ALA A 725 -9.36 -4.24 -21.18
C ALA A 725 -10.30 -4.92 -20.18
N VAL A 726 -11.57 -4.52 -20.16
CA VAL A 726 -12.61 -5.06 -19.28
C VAL A 726 -13.81 -5.46 -20.12
N LYS A 727 -14.30 -6.68 -19.94
CA LYS A 727 -15.47 -7.21 -20.65
C LYS A 727 -16.37 -7.99 -19.72
N ASN A 728 -17.68 -7.87 -19.91
CA ASN A 728 -18.66 -8.72 -19.27
C ASN A 728 -18.62 -10.11 -19.90
N ILE A 729 -18.75 -11.15 -19.08
CA ILE A 729 -18.93 -12.53 -19.52
C ILE A 729 -20.19 -13.08 -18.87
N GLN A 730 -21.05 -13.67 -19.68
CA GLN A 730 -22.27 -14.35 -19.26
C GLN A 730 -22.22 -15.80 -19.67
N LEU A 731 -22.63 -16.69 -18.77
CA LEU A 731 -22.70 -18.12 -18.98
C LEU A 731 -24.10 -18.62 -18.64
N ALA A 732 -24.73 -19.38 -19.54
CA ALA A 732 -26.01 -20.03 -19.30
C ALA A 732 -26.00 -21.48 -19.83
N GLU A 733 -26.73 -22.38 -19.18
CA GLU A 733 -26.98 -23.72 -19.72
C GLU A 733 -27.79 -23.61 -21.02
N LYS A 734 -27.36 -24.32 -22.07
CA LYS A 734 -27.80 -24.12 -23.47
C LYS A 734 -29.32 -24.19 -23.68
N ASP A 735 -29.98 -25.10 -22.96
CA ASP A 735 -31.41 -25.42 -23.07
C ASP A 735 -32.25 -24.92 -21.87
N SER A 736 -31.63 -24.12 -20.98
CA SER A 736 -32.26 -23.59 -19.78
C SER A 736 -32.52 -22.09 -19.91
N ASN A 737 -33.70 -21.65 -19.47
CA ASN A 737 -33.98 -20.23 -19.24
C ASN A 737 -33.53 -19.76 -17.84
N SER A 738 -32.84 -20.61 -17.07
CA SER A 738 -32.45 -20.38 -15.67
C SER A 738 -30.94 -20.46 -15.44
N SER A 739 -30.51 -19.71 -14.41
CA SER A 739 -29.14 -19.37 -13.96
C SER A 739 -28.17 -18.89 -15.04
N LYS A 740 -27.99 -17.57 -15.11
CA LYS A 740 -26.84 -16.93 -15.75
C LYS A 740 -25.76 -16.72 -14.70
N THR A 741 -24.58 -17.29 -14.88
CA THR A 741 -23.39 -16.81 -14.18
C THR A 741 -22.88 -15.58 -14.94
N GLU A 742 -22.58 -14.51 -14.23
CA GLU A 742 -22.11 -13.25 -14.82
C GLU A 742 -20.87 -12.78 -14.05
N GLY A 743 -19.89 -12.23 -14.78
CA GLY A 743 -18.75 -11.56 -14.18
C GLY A 743 -17.97 -10.75 -15.21
N TYR A 744 -16.73 -10.39 -14.87
CA TYR A 744 -15.90 -9.54 -15.71
C TYR A 744 -14.54 -10.16 -15.97
N LEU A 745 -14.16 -10.20 -17.24
CA LEU A 745 -12.83 -10.58 -17.69
C LEU A 745 -11.94 -9.34 -17.63
N ILE A 746 -10.86 -9.43 -16.84
CA ILE A 746 -9.83 -8.40 -16.76
C ILE A 746 -8.66 -8.83 -17.63
N MET A 747 -8.31 -7.98 -18.60
CA MET A 747 -7.34 -8.25 -19.66
C MET A 747 -6.29 -7.12 -19.74
N PRO A 748 -5.32 -7.11 -18.81
CA PRO A 748 -4.28 -6.09 -18.74
C PRO A 748 -3.33 -6.09 -19.94
N HIS A 749 -2.50 -5.05 -20.08
CA HIS A 749 -1.51 -5.01 -21.16
C HIS A 749 -0.59 -6.24 -21.20
N THR A 750 -0.45 -6.82 -22.38
CA THR A 750 0.51 -7.89 -22.68
C THR A 750 1.76 -7.26 -23.29
N ALA A 751 2.89 -7.36 -22.60
CA ALA A 751 4.20 -6.98 -23.13
C ALA A 751 5.31 -7.68 -22.32
N LYS A 752 6.48 -7.86 -22.93
CA LYS A 752 7.69 -8.23 -22.17
C LYS A 752 8.19 -7.00 -21.42
N HIS A 753 8.43 -7.15 -20.12
CA HIS A 753 8.98 -6.08 -19.28
C HIS A 753 10.30 -5.55 -19.87
N GLY A 754 10.45 -4.23 -19.92
CA GLY A 754 11.64 -3.58 -20.47
C GLY A 754 11.81 -3.63 -21.99
N SER A 755 10.92 -4.30 -22.73
CA SER A 755 11.07 -4.42 -24.20
C SER A 755 10.79 -3.13 -24.98
N GLY A 756 10.03 -2.20 -24.38
CA GLY A 756 9.56 -0.99 -25.06
C GLY A 756 8.59 -1.24 -26.23
N LYS A 757 8.15 -2.49 -26.45
CA LYS A 757 7.28 -2.88 -27.56
C LYS A 757 5.88 -3.23 -27.07
N PRO A 758 4.82 -2.83 -27.81
CA PRO A 758 3.47 -3.40 -27.69
C PRO A 758 3.53 -4.93 -27.82
N GLY A 759 2.76 -5.67 -27.01
CA GLY A 759 2.75 -7.13 -27.07
C GLY A 759 1.45 -7.71 -27.63
N TRP A 760 1.00 -7.22 -28.79
CA TRP A 760 -0.12 -7.81 -29.56
C TRP A 760 0.16 -9.24 -30.07
N ASP A 761 1.44 -9.65 -30.06
CA ASP A 761 1.92 -10.99 -30.38
C ASP A 761 2.08 -11.89 -29.13
N ILE A 762 1.87 -11.32 -27.94
CA ILE A 762 1.99 -12.03 -26.66
C ILE A 762 0.60 -12.33 -26.14
N TYR A 763 0.30 -13.62 -25.99
CA TYR A 763 -0.97 -14.10 -25.47
C TYR A 763 -0.82 -14.57 -24.01
N ARG A 764 -1.76 -14.14 -23.16
CA ARG A 764 -1.85 -14.47 -21.74
C ARG A 764 -3.26 -14.90 -21.38
N ASP A 765 -3.41 -15.56 -20.25
CA ASP A 765 -4.72 -15.83 -19.67
C ASP A 765 -5.24 -14.55 -19.00
N SER A 766 -6.53 -14.24 -19.17
CA SER A 766 -7.24 -13.17 -18.47
C SER A 766 -7.49 -13.53 -17.01
N ALA A 767 -7.94 -12.56 -16.21
CA ALA A 767 -8.54 -12.90 -14.93
C ALA A 767 -9.77 -13.78 -15.18
N PHE A 768 -10.02 -14.73 -14.27
CA PHE A 768 -11.11 -15.68 -14.39
C PHE A 768 -12.34 -15.23 -13.58
N ILE A 769 -13.49 -15.78 -13.96
CA ILE A 769 -14.69 -15.82 -13.13
C ILE A 769 -14.94 -17.26 -12.66
N TYR A 770 -15.66 -17.41 -11.55
CA TYR A 770 -16.11 -18.70 -11.07
C TYR A 770 -17.49 -19.05 -11.61
N ALA A 771 -17.71 -20.31 -11.97
CA ALA A 771 -19.02 -20.84 -12.37
C ALA A 771 -19.19 -22.28 -11.87
N GLU A 772 -20.35 -22.60 -11.30
CA GLU A 772 -20.71 -23.97 -10.94
C GLU A 772 -21.24 -24.70 -12.17
N LEU A 773 -20.57 -25.77 -12.61
CA LEU A 773 -20.91 -26.49 -13.84
C LEU A 773 -21.17 -27.97 -13.57
N GLU A 774 -21.98 -28.59 -14.43
CA GLU A 774 -22.20 -30.03 -14.44
C GLU A 774 -21.60 -30.63 -15.71
N LYS A 775 -20.86 -31.73 -15.52
CA LYS A 775 -20.37 -32.57 -16.61
C LYS A 775 -21.54 -32.97 -17.53
N GLU A 776 -21.26 -33.15 -18.82
CA GLU A 776 -22.20 -33.57 -19.88
C GLU A 776 -23.27 -32.53 -20.25
N LYS A 777 -23.45 -31.45 -19.48
CA LYS A 777 -24.26 -30.29 -19.89
C LYS A 777 -23.48 -29.35 -20.79
N THR A 778 -24.14 -28.80 -21.81
CA THR A 778 -23.56 -27.77 -22.67
C THR A 778 -23.94 -26.37 -22.18
N TYR A 779 -22.96 -25.48 -22.14
CA TYR A 779 -23.14 -24.10 -21.74
C TYR A 779 -22.83 -23.15 -22.90
N LYS A 780 -23.61 -22.08 -22.99
CA LYS A 780 -23.41 -20.94 -23.88
C LYS A 780 -22.69 -19.82 -23.15
N VAL A 781 -21.67 -19.25 -23.78
CA VAL A 781 -20.93 -18.08 -23.31
C VAL A 781 -21.23 -16.90 -24.22
N LEU A 782 -21.47 -15.74 -23.63
CA LEU A 782 -21.49 -14.44 -24.29
C LEU A 782 -20.47 -13.52 -23.64
N ILE A 783 -19.56 -12.94 -24.43
CA ILE A 783 -18.60 -11.94 -24.00
C ILE A 783 -18.91 -10.62 -24.71
N SER A 784 -19.10 -9.54 -23.97
CA SER A 784 -19.49 -8.24 -24.52
C SER A 784 -19.10 -7.08 -23.60
N GLU A 785 -19.44 -5.86 -24.00
CA GLU A 785 -19.44 -4.70 -23.09
C GLU A 785 -20.85 -4.44 -22.56
N ASP A 786 -20.92 -4.13 -21.27
CA ASP A 786 -22.08 -3.53 -20.61
C ASP A 786 -21.75 -2.12 -20.10
N GLU A 787 -22.69 -1.49 -19.39
CA GLU A 787 -22.49 -0.15 -18.84
C GLU A 787 -21.42 -0.08 -17.73
N TYR A 788 -20.91 -1.20 -17.22
CA TYR A 788 -19.89 -1.26 -16.16
C TYR A 788 -18.51 -1.67 -16.68
N SER A 789 -18.43 -2.21 -17.91
CA SER A 789 -17.23 -2.68 -18.61
C SER A 789 -16.33 -1.52 -19.03
N ARG A 790 -15.76 -0.82 -18.05
CA ARG A 790 -15.00 0.42 -18.24
C ARG A 790 -13.58 0.26 -17.73
N ASN A 791 -12.70 1.16 -18.15
CA ASN A 791 -11.35 1.32 -17.61
C ASN A 791 -11.02 2.82 -17.47
N MET A 792 -9.78 3.18 -17.12
CA MET A 792 -9.40 4.57 -16.90
C MET A 792 -9.54 5.46 -18.14
N SER A 793 -9.45 4.92 -19.36
CA SER A 793 -9.64 5.70 -20.59
C SER A 793 -11.07 6.24 -20.79
N TYR A 794 -12.07 5.80 -20.02
CA TYR A 794 -13.44 6.30 -20.10
C TYR A 794 -13.64 7.65 -19.40
N PHE A 795 -12.68 8.10 -18.59
CA PHE A 795 -12.84 9.30 -17.76
C PHE A 795 -12.29 10.56 -18.43
N GLN A 796 -13.00 11.67 -18.25
CA GLN A 796 -12.65 12.98 -18.83
C GLN A 796 -11.28 13.48 -18.37
N HIS A 797 -10.82 13.09 -17.17
CA HIS A 797 -9.48 13.41 -16.68
C HIS A 797 -8.38 12.95 -17.63
N TYR A 798 -8.61 11.87 -18.38
CA TYR A 798 -7.64 11.27 -19.29
C TYR A 798 -7.76 11.76 -20.73
N SER A 799 -8.70 12.64 -21.06
CA SER A 799 -8.76 13.28 -22.38
C SER A 799 -7.43 13.96 -22.80
N PRO A 800 -6.69 14.66 -21.92
CA PRO A 800 -5.37 15.19 -22.27
C PRO A 800 -4.21 14.17 -22.21
N TYR A 801 -4.45 12.89 -21.92
CA TYR A 801 -3.40 11.86 -21.92
C TYR A 801 -2.81 11.68 -23.33
N LYS A 802 -1.48 11.56 -23.44
CA LYS A 802 -0.78 11.56 -24.74
C LYS A 802 -0.74 10.20 -25.42
N ASN A 803 -0.87 9.12 -24.66
CA ASN A 803 -0.79 7.76 -25.19
C ASN A 803 -2.20 7.17 -25.42
N THR A 804 -2.25 5.90 -25.82
CA THR A 804 -3.48 5.14 -26.06
C THR A 804 -4.49 5.32 -24.91
N GLY A 805 -5.75 5.60 -25.26
CA GLY A 805 -6.83 5.91 -24.31
C GLY A 805 -7.03 7.40 -24.02
N GLY A 806 -6.11 8.27 -24.45
CA GLY A 806 -6.33 9.72 -24.49
C GLY A 806 -7.35 10.16 -25.53
N GLY A 807 -7.68 11.46 -25.56
CA GLY A 807 -8.66 12.04 -26.48
C GLY A 807 -10.12 11.88 -26.03
N ASN A 808 -11.07 12.11 -26.93
CA ASN A 808 -12.51 12.15 -26.59
C ASN A 808 -13.18 10.77 -26.56
N GLU A 809 -12.55 9.75 -27.14
CA GLU A 809 -13.10 8.40 -27.18
C GLU A 809 -12.41 7.49 -26.14
N PRO A 810 -13.12 6.54 -25.52
CA PRO A 810 -12.51 5.50 -24.70
C PRO A 810 -11.76 4.47 -25.55
N TYR A 811 -10.91 3.68 -24.91
CA TYR A 811 -10.18 2.57 -25.53
C TYR A 811 -10.27 1.31 -24.66
N ASN A 812 -10.91 0.27 -25.19
CA ASN A 812 -11.14 -0.99 -24.47
C ASN A 812 -10.93 -2.23 -25.37
N TYR A 813 -10.04 -2.11 -26.36
CA TYR A 813 -9.78 -3.17 -27.34
C TYR A 813 -8.90 -4.28 -26.79
N THR A 814 -9.12 -5.50 -27.28
CA THR A 814 -8.30 -6.67 -26.99
C THR A 814 -8.48 -7.73 -28.08
N ASN A 815 -7.46 -8.56 -28.27
CA ASN A 815 -7.54 -9.75 -29.10
C ASN A 815 -7.90 -10.95 -28.22
N ILE A 816 -8.92 -11.73 -28.59
CA ILE A 816 -9.26 -12.98 -27.91
C ILE A 816 -8.98 -14.14 -28.86
N SER A 817 -8.20 -15.12 -28.41
CA SER A 817 -7.87 -16.31 -29.19
C SER A 817 -8.59 -17.57 -28.73
N GLN A 818 -8.86 -17.70 -27.43
CA GLN A 818 -9.43 -18.93 -26.87
C GLN A 818 -10.31 -18.62 -25.65
N LEU A 819 -11.38 -19.40 -25.47
CA LEU A 819 -12.05 -19.56 -24.19
C LEU A 819 -11.42 -20.76 -23.50
N LYS A 820 -11.13 -20.63 -22.21
CA LYS A 820 -10.57 -21.70 -21.38
C LYS A 820 -11.44 -21.93 -20.17
N VAL A 821 -11.76 -23.20 -19.95
CA VAL A 821 -12.55 -23.68 -18.83
C VAL A 821 -11.72 -24.68 -18.06
N LEU A 822 -11.44 -24.38 -16.81
CA LEU A 822 -10.57 -25.17 -15.96
C LEU A 822 -11.30 -25.50 -14.66
N PRO A 823 -11.49 -26.77 -14.29
CA PRO A 823 -12.13 -27.11 -13.03
C PRO A 823 -11.28 -26.64 -11.84
N CYS A 824 -11.92 -26.32 -10.73
CA CYS A 824 -11.22 -26.16 -9.46
C CYS A 824 -10.85 -27.54 -8.92
N GLY A 825 -9.76 -27.60 -8.16
CA GLY A 825 -9.48 -28.78 -7.36
C GLY A 825 -10.46 -28.86 -6.19
N GLU A 826 -10.75 -30.09 -5.75
CA GLU A 826 -11.43 -30.34 -4.46
C GLU A 826 -10.62 -29.79 -3.27
#